data_AF-A0A7X1GMM3-F1
#
_entry.id   AF-A0A7X1GMM3-F1
#
_cell.length_a   1.000
_cell.length_b   1.000
_cell.length_c   1.000
_cell.angle_alpha   90.00
_cell.angle_beta   90.00
_cell.angle_gamma   90.00
#
_symmetry.space_group_name_H-M   'P 1'
#
loop_
_entity.id
_entity.type
_entity.pdbx_description
1 polymer ?
#
loop_
_entity_poly.entity_id
_entity_poly.type
_entity_poly.pdbx_seq_one_letter_code
_entity_poly.pdbx_strand_id
1 'polypeptide(L)'
;MTAICVPTGYSKSVQKRTNQPDTPSDLLKIMSLLGMPQTSGEALIESLPFSADDVTAGSETELQTAVCGNKDNVDLAIAIKQSSYYRNIVKRAATGESPRRLVRNIENYLANTDMVWEHSWVRLPRHLLCEYANAVFARDIQADKRKVDSRLRRDAKRFVLTISGIEYLRLPVSYLLKLSLAHAIGKKDIDPLIRAAGEKMMSHFLNDNTSPETHSFCPIPMTPDHQMGKGIAGETSLRFLLSQFLIQYANRRFGLLDSGQQVQTYFAPHPPVRQRQLNELIPDAFYRELYMSPCLSGWDQGEIKRRYMGLCHEVLSRSQLNAVVKLKEAGIITNNLVVLPNTSNISLANNGIHVSLGSRKLTRLLGNPESGFTATDEKYYGDLVIKICEHFLPLFVGTYSAAPYRLDFQDFHPEKVLGFLPHELDYTHLRMIWRRWKKKAGMKFFGYSLTPFGPESLDSAVSRFLCMKGDYVYDFRLINYPVALLSTDESPAIDGRPGNEQKLKDDLASMGVFHRDMPLYMLYRLRVFDTIGFSGFEGRYYSLFNRFMDDMAQAVNLQLLITALAYKYIFQRQVSHAHIPDDPTVESERRQIFFGAAIGIPTFFVHKSTGNQFMEKILRRTHNIRKSQRYAGFLRVHNIEYRRALLRVIREDAKDLVKMMHLEETLSDLERRINEPEEFSAAGRLTRKILDSASAKHSTQLTADEFNLAAEKYYREVLKKKHMQEGLDLFACALKKLDSWTNWRGGLYNKALLKILNGRNAVDFLAESEKAVLDETLSSKLLEQLIHLMLLVFYQLNLQCIQANHD
;
A
#
# COMPACT_ATOMS: atom_id res chain seq x y z
N MET A 1 -8.86 -0.62 -15.26
CA MET A 1 -10.11 -1.12 -14.62
C MET A 1 -9.78 -1.54 -13.19
N THR A 2 -9.54 -0.56 -12.33
CA THR A 2 -9.49 -0.73 -10.87
C THR A 2 -10.14 0.52 -10.31
N ALA A 3 -11.44 0.44 -10.11
CA ALA A 3 -12.21 1.46 -9.43
C ALA A 3 -13.07 0.72 -8.42
N ILE A 4 -12.88 1.06 -7.15
CA ILE A 4 -13.82 0.73 -6.08
C ILE A 4 -15.14 1.42 -6.44
N CYS A 5 -15.97 0.74 -7.22
CA CYS A 5 -17.40 0.95 -7.27
C CYS A 5 -17.96 0.27 -6.02
N VAL A 6 -18.20 1.07 -4.97
CA VAL A 6 -19.29 0.73 -4.05
C VAL A 6 -20.57 1.00 -4.84
N PRO A 7 -21.42 0.01 -5.16
CA PRO A 7 -22.69 0.28 -5.81
C PRO A 7 -23.57 1.07 -4.83
N THR A 8 -23.81 2.33 -5.14
CA THR A 8 -24.88 3.11 -4.52
C THR A 8 -26.20 2.66 -5.16
N GLY A 9 -26.90 1.73 -4.53
CA GLY A 9 -28.23 1.32 -5.00
C GLY A 9 -28.74 -0.05 -4.53
N TYR A 10 -28.75 -0.34 -3.24
CA TYR A 10 -29.61 -1.42 -2.72
C TYR A 10 -31.01 -0.88 -2.44
N SER A 11 -31.84 -0.88 -3.48
CA SER A 11 -33.29 -0.99 -3.32
C SER A 11 -33.83 -1.72 -4.55
N LYS A 12 -33.91 -3.04 -4.47
CA LYS A 12 -34.98 -3.85 -5.06
C LYS A 12 -34.92 -5.31 -4.57
N SER A 13 -36.01 -5.70 -3.92
CA SER A 13 -36.57 -7.05 -3.73
C SER A 13 -35.59 -8.21 -3.47
N VAL A 14 -35.45 -8.55 -2.18
CA VAL A 14 -35.02 -9.88 -1.72
C VAL A 14 -36.07 -10.91 -2.18
N GLN A 15 -35.84 -11.58 -3.29
CA GLN A 15 -36.44 -12.88 -3.53
C GLN A 15 -35.61 -13.91 -2.76
N LYS A 16 -36.23 -14.49 -1.71
CA LYS A 16 -35.73 -15.67 -1.00
C LYS A 16 -35.43 -16.78 -2.02
N ARG A 17 -34.16 -16.94 -2.41
CA ARG A 17 -33.67 -18.23 -2.92
C ARG A 17 -33.32 -19.08 -1.71
N THR A 18 -33.90 -20.27 -1.71
CA THR A 18 -33.81 -21.31 -0.69
C THR A 18 -32.36 -21.67 -0.37
N ASN A 19 -32.00 -21.65 0.91
CA ASN A 19 -30.75 -22.21 1.44
C ASN A 19 -30.70 -23.73 1.16
N GLN A 20 -29.94 -24.13 0.15
CA GLN A 20 -29.32 -25.47 0.12
C GLN A 20 -27.83 -25.29 0.43
N PRO A 21 -27.22 -26.16 1.27
CA PRO A 21 -25.79 -26.15 1.47
C PRO A 21 -25.13 -26.80 0.24
N ASP A 22 -24.76 -25.98 -0.75
CA ASP A 22 -24.03 -26.44 -1.92
C ASP A 22 -22.63 -26.95 -1.50
N THR A 23 -22.45 -28.26 -1.56
CA THR A 23 -21.12 -28.90 -1.54
C THR A 23 -20.30 -28.38 -2.74
N PRO A 24 -18.98 -28.17 -2.60
CA PRO A 24 -18.12 -27.78 -3.71
C PRO A 24 -18.32 -28.73 -4.89
N SER A 25 -18.32 -28.18 -6.11
CA SER A 25 -18.37 -28.98 -7.32
C SER A 25 -17.25 -30.03 -7.33
N ASP A 26 -17.54 -31.21 -7.91
CA ASP A 26 -16.56 -32.28 -8.10
C ASP A 26 -15.27 -31.71 -8.70
N LEU A 27 -14.12 -31.89 -8.03
CA LEU A 27 -12.82 -31.42 -8.51
C LEU A 27 -12.55 -31.90 -9.94
N LEU A 28 -13.03 -33.09 -10.31
CA LEU A 28 -12.90 -33.61 -11.69
C LEU A 28 -13.69 -32.76 -12.69
N LYS A 29 -14.88 -32.28 -12.31
CA LYS A 29 -15.66 -31.33 -13.12
C LYS A 29 -14.85 -30.05 -13.32
N ILE A 30 -14.30 -29.47 -12.25
CA ILE A 30 -13.55 -28.22 -12.35
C ILE A 30 -12.27 -28.37 -13.18
N MET A 31 -11.54 -29.46 -13.01
CA MET A 31 -10.39 -29.79 -13.86
C MET A 31 -10.80 -29.88 -15.34
N SER A 32 -11.93 -30.53 -15.63
CA SER A 32 -12.47 -30.60 -17.00
C SER A 32 -12.82 -29.23 -17.55
N LEU A 33 -13.46 -28.34 -16.76
CA LEU A 33 -13.81 -26.98 -17.18
C LEU A 33 -12.58 -26.12 -17.47
N LEU A 34 -11.49 -26.35 -16.74
CA LEU A 34 -10.21 -25.68 -16.95
C LEU A 34 -9.39 -26.27 -18.10
N GLY A 35 -9.88 -27.32 -18.76
CA GLY A 35 -9.15 -28.05 -19.81
C GLY A 35 -7.93 -28.79 -19.27
N MET A 36 -7.91 -29.14 -17.99
CA MET A 36 -6.78 -29.78 -17.34
C MET A 36 -6.82 -31.31 -17.55
N PRO A 37 -5.69 -31.94 -17.90
CA PRO A 37 -5.62 -33.40 -18.00
C PRO A 37 -5.79 -34.04 -16.61
N GLN A 38 -6.42 -35.21 -16.57
CA GLN A 38 -6.62 -35.95 -15.32
C GLN A 38 -5.36 -36.70 -14.86
N THR A 39 -4.32 -36.77 -15.70
CA THR A 39 -3.04 -37.41 -15.39
C THR A 39 -2.03 -36.41 -14.83
N SER A 40 -1.19 -36.87 -13.90
CA SER A 40 -0.05 -36.08 -13.40
C SER A 40 1.04 -35.98 -14.46
N GLY A 41 1.58 -34.79 -14.69
CA GLY A 41 2.69 -34.57 -15.63
C GLY A 41 2.84 -33.11 -16.03
N GLU A 42 3.71 -32.82 -17.00
CA GLU A 42 3.97 -31.46 -17.49
C GLU A 42 2.70 -30.77 -18.02
N ALA A 43 1.84 -31.49 -18.73
CA ALA A 43 0.57 -30.98 -19.24
C ALA A 43 -0.41 -30.50 -18.14
N LEU A 44 -0.35 -31.10 -16.94
CA LEU A 44 -1.13 -30.61 -15.79
C LEU A 44 -0.61 -29.25 -15.32
N ILE A 45 0.71 -29.07 -15.29
CA ILE A 45 1.36 -27.87 -14.79
C ILE A 45 1.11 -26.68 -15.72
N GLU A 46 1.23 -26.90 -17.02
CA GLU A 46 0.96 -25.87 -18.05
C GLU A 46 -0.51 -25.45 -18.06
N SER A 47 -1.44 -26.35 -17.68
CA SER A 47 -2.88 -26.08 -17.64
C SER A 47 -3.39 -25.52 -16.31
N LEU A 48 -2.54 -25.33 -15.29
CA LEU A 48 -2.97 -24.71 -14.03
C LEU A 48 -3.48 -23.26 -14.25
N PRO A 49 -4.39 -22.76 -13.40
CA PRO A 49 -4.54 -21.32 -13.22
C PRO A 49 -3.23 -20.71 -12.73
N PHE A 50 -2.92 -19.51 -13.22
CA PHE A 50 -1.67 -18.81 -12.95
C PHE A 50 -0.40 -19.51 -13.46
N SER A 51 -0.53 -20.42 -14.44
CA SER A 51 0.60 -20.95 -15.21
C SER A 51 1.10 -19.93 -16.26
N ALA A 52 2.06 -20.32 -17.09
CA ALA A 52 2.56 -19.47 -18.18
C ALA A 52 1.40 -18.98 -19.07
N ASP A 53 1.49 -17.72 -19.53
CA ASP A 53 0.52 -17.04 -20.41
C ASP A 53 -0.89 -16.78 -19.85
N ASP A 54 -1.22 -17.30 -18.66
CA ASP A 54 -2.51 -17.07 -18.00
C ASP A 54 -2.55 -15.74 -17.22
N VAL A 55 -1.41 -15.14 -16.90
CA VAL A 55 -1.33 -14.11 -15.86
C VAL A 55 -1.15 -12.72 -16.41
N THR A 56 -1.91 -11.78 -15.86
CA THR A 56 -1.65 -10.35 -15.95
C THR A 56 -1.37 -9.76 -14.57
N ALA A 57 -0.55 -8.72 -14.51
CA ALA A 57 -0.21 -8.03 -13.28
C ALA A 57 -0.58 -6.54 -13.36
N GLY A 58 -1.08 -5.99 -12.27
CA GLY A 58 -1.31 -4.56 -12.07
C GLY A 58 -0.86 -4.14 -10.68
N SER A 59 -0.60 -2.84 -10.50
CA SER A 59 -0.23 -2.30 -9.19
C SER A 59 -1.04 -1.06 -8.83
N GLU A 60 -1.28 -0.90 -7.53
CA GLU A 60 -1.80 0.31 -6.90
C GLU A 60 -0.71 0.85 -5.98
N THR A 61 -0.45 2.14 -6.03
CA THR A 61 0.63 2.79 -5.27
C THR A 61 0.11 4.00 -4.52
N GLU A 62 0.37 4.04 -3.22
CA GLU A 62 0.09 5.19 -2.38
C GLU A 62 1.37 6.03 -2.20
N LEU A 63 1.28 7.33 -2.45
CA LEU A 63 2.40 8.27 -2.36
C LEU A 63 2.27 9.18 -1.13
N GLN A 64 3.41 9.66 -0.63
CA GLN A 64 3.48 10.73 0.35
C GLN A 64 3.65 12.07 -0.36
N THR A 65 3.10 13.14 0.23
CA THR A 65 3.25 14.50 -0.30
C THR A 65 3.74 15.48 0.74
N ALA A 66 4.43 16.51 0.28
CA ALA A 66 4.80 17.66 1.09
C ALA A 66 4.76 18.95 0.25
N VAL A 67 4.43 20.06 0.90
CA VAL A 67 4.59 21.40 0.32
C VAL A 67 5.64 22.12 1.14
N CYS A 68 6.76 22.46 0.50
CA CYS A 68 7.83 23.23 1.10
C CYS A 68 7.56 24.74 0.91
N GLY A 69 7.76 25.53 1.95
CA GLY A 69 7.57 26.97 1.89
C GLY A 69 7.35 27.62 3.25
N ASN A 70 7.39 28.95 3.28
CA ASN A 70 7.13 29.72 4.49
C ASN A 70 5.70 29.45 4.98
N LYS A 71 5.52 29.36 6.31
CA LYS A 71 4.23 29.19 6.99
C LYS A 71 3.15 30.20 6.57
N ASP A 72 3.54 31.35 6.05
CA ASP A 72 2.62 32.40 5.61
C ASP A 72 2.15 32.23 4.15
N ASN A 73 2.77 31.32 3.39
CA ASN A 73 2.42 30.98 2.00
C ASN A 73 1.78 29.59 1.88
N VAL A 74 2.07 28.67 2.81
CA VAL A 74 1.65 27.27 2.73
C VAL A 74 0.29 27.04 3.40
N ASP A 75 -0.60 26.32 2.71
CA ASP A 75 -2.01 26.18 3.09
C ASP A 75 -2.22 25.58 4.49
N LEU A 76 -1.52 24.51 4.85
CA LEU A 76 -1.69 23.81 6.13
C LEU A 76 -1.45 24.74 7.33
N ALA A 77 -0.33 25.48 7.31
CA ALA A 77 0.00 26.45 8.35
C ALA A 77 -1.07 27.55 8.46
N ILE A 78 -1.49 28.09 7.32
CA ILE A 78 -2.51 29.15 7.27
C ILE A 78 -3.86 28.62 7.77
N ALA A 79 -4.25 27.41 7.37
CA ALA A 79 -5.49 26.77 7.79
C ALA A 79 -5.52 26.54 9.31
N ILE A 80 -4.41 26.11 9.90
CA ILE A 80 -4.28 25.96 11.36
C ILE A 80 -4.44 27.32 12.05
N LYS A 81 -3.69 28.35 11.62
CA LYS A 81 -3.74 29.70 12.22
C LYS A 81 -5.13 30.35 12.12
N GLN A 82 -5.82 30.17 11.00
CA GLN A 82 -7.13 30.77 10.74
C GLN A 82 -8.30 29.98 11.32
N SER A 83 -8.06 28.75 11.79
CA SER A 83 -9.11 27.88 12.33
C SER A 83 -9.83 28.50 13.54
N SER A 84 -11.12 28.17 13.69
CA SER A 84 -11.87 28.47 14.91
C SER A 84 -11.27 27.75 16.13
N TYR A 85 -10.78 26.52 15.92
CA TYR A 85 -10.14 25.69 16.94
C TYR A 85 -8.95 26.41 17.59
N TYR A 86 -7.97 26.86 16.81
CA TYR A 86 -6.79 27.54 17.32
C TYR A 86 -7.17 28.84 18.05
N ARG A 87 -8.04 29.67 17.44
CA ARG A 87 -8.55 30.90 18.08
C ARG A 87 -9.22 30.64 19.42
N ASN A 88 -10.01 29.56 19.53
CA ASN A 88 -10.68 29.19 20.77
C ASN A 88 -9.70 28.71 21.85
N ILE A 89 -8.69 27.93 21.50
CA ILE A 89 -7.67 27.48 22.46
C ILE A 89 -6.84 28.65 22.98
N VAL A 90 -6.43 29.57 22.11
CA VAL A 90 -5.68 30.76 22.53
C VAL A 90 -6.51 31.58 23.54
N LYS A 91 -7.80 31.79 23.26
CA LYS A 91 -8.72 32.47 24.19
C LYS A 91 -8.86 31.72 25.51
N ARG A 92 -9.09 30.41 25.49
CA ARG A 92 -9.21 29.57 26.71
C ARG A 92 -7.93 29.52 27.54
N ALA A 93 -6.76 29.54 26.89
CA ALA A 93 -5.48 29.57 27.58
C ALA A 93 -5.21 30.94 28.25
N ALA A 94 -5.74 32.02 27.66
CA ALA A 94 -5.68 33.35 28.26
C ALA A 94 -6.58 33.46 29.51
N THR A 95 -7.76 32.81 29.49
CA THR A 95 -8.68 32.77 30.64
C THR A 95 -8.33 31.71 31.69
N GLY A 96 -7.34 30.86 31.43
CA GLY A 96 -6.90 29.79 32.35
C GLY A 96 -7.70 28.48 32.25
N GLU A 97 -8.68 28.40 31.34
CA GLU A 97 -9.50 27.19 31.10
C GLU A 97 -8.74 26.08 30.35
N SER A 98 -7.63 26.41 29.69
CA SER A 98 -6.81 25.46 28.94
C SER A 98 -5.31 25.61 29.29
N PRO A 99 -4.53 24.52 29.34
CA PRO A 99 -3.09 24.60 29.57
C PRO A 99 -2.39 25.45 28.51
N ARG A 100 -1.58 26.42 28.93
CA ARG A 100 -0.72 27.23 28.03
C ARG A 100 0.27 26.38 27.23
N ARG A 101 0.64 25.20 27.74
CA ARG A 101 1.50 24.23 27.05
C ARG A 101 0.93 23.81 25.69
N LEU A 102 -0.39 23.66 25.57
CA LEU A 102 -1.02 23.25 24.31
C LEU A 102 -0.85 24.32 23.22
N VAL A 103 -1.06 25.60 23.56
CA VAL A 103 -0.81 26.72 22.64
C VAL A 103 0.65 26.73 22.21
N ARG A 104 1.59 26.65 23.17
CA ARG A 104 3.02 26.61 22.90
C ARG A 104 3.41 25.44 22.00
N ASN A 105 2.83 24.26 22.19
CA ASN A 105 3.10 23.10 21.34
C ASN A 105 2.63 23.32 19.89
N ILE A 106 1.45 23.92 19.69
CA ILE A 106 0.96 24.28 18.35
C ILE A 106 1.83 25.38 17.72
N GLU A 107 2.27 26.38 18.50
CA GLU A 107 3.18 27.42 18.03
C GLU A 107 4.56 26.86 17.65
N ASN A 108 5.09 25.93 18.44
CA ASN A 108 6.32 25.19 18.12
C ASN A 108 6.16 24.39 16.83
N TYR A 109 5.01 23.71 16.66
CA TYR A 109 4.69 23.04 15.40
C TYR A 109 4.69 24.05 14.24
N LEU A 110 4.02 25.19 14.38
CA LEU A 110 3.94 26.23 13.35
C LEU A 110 5.28 26.96 13.07
N ALA A 111 6.26 26.89 13.98
CA ALA A 111 7.58 27.50 13.79
C ALA A 111 8.38 26.81 12.68
N ASN A 112 8.25 25.47 12.58
CA ASN A 112 8.76 24.60 11.51
C ASN A 112 10.02 25.10 10.76
N THR A 113 11.21 24.83 11.31
CA THR A 113 12.49 25.28 10.73
C THR A 113 12.77 24.72 9.35
N ASP A 114 12.32 23.49 9.07
CA ASP A 114 12.59 22.80 7.82
C ASP A 114 11.68 23.29 6.68
N MET A 115 10.65 24.08 7.03
CA MET A 115 9.66 24.61 6.08
C MET A 115 8.93 23.53 5.25
N VAL A 116 8.92 22.29 5.72
CA VAL A 116 8.22 21.16 5.08
C VAL A 116 6.85 20.96 5.73
N TRP A 117 5.79 21.00 4.94
CA TRP A 117 4.41 20.81 5.40
C TRP A 117 3.80 19.59 4.73
N GLU A 118 3.87 18.44 5.40
CA GLU A 118 3.41 17.17 4.85
C GLU A 118 1.89 17.17 4.64
N HIS A 119 1.45 16.65 3.49
CA HIS A 119 0.05 16.62 3.06
C HIS A 119 -0.68 17.98 3.06
N SER A 120 0.05 19.09 3.06
CA SER A 120 -0.55 20.40 2.83
C SER A 120 -1.19 20.47 1.45
N TRP A 121 -2.29 21.19 1.36
CA TRP A 121 -2.87 21.56 0.06
C TRP A 121 -2.05 22.70 -0.54
N VAL A 122 -2.29 22.97 -1.82
CA VAL A 122 -1.66 24.05 -2.57
C VAL A 122 -2.67 25.13 -2.92
N ARG A 123 -2.18 26.35 -3.09
CA ARG A 123 -2.96 27.48 -3.60
C ARG A 123 -2.34 27.97 -4.89
N LEU A 124 -3.13 28.05 -5.97
CA LEU A 124 -2.64 28.55 -7.26
C LEU A 124 -3.62 29.54 -7.90
N PRO A 125 -3.16 30.58 -8.61
CA PRO A 125 -4.04 31.48 -9.32
C PRO A 125 -4.79 30.77 -10.44
N ARG A 126 -6.13 30.85 -10.47
CA ARG A 126 -6.94 30.11 -11.47
C ARG A 126 -6.66 30.55 -12.90
N HIS A 127 -6.32 31.82 -13.11
CA HIS A 127 -6.05 32.39 -14.43
C HIS A 127 -4.83 31.77 -15.14
N LEU A 128 -3.97 31.05 -14.42
CA LEU A 128 -2.84 30.30 -15.02
C LEU A 128 -3.27 28.98 -15.67
N LEU A 129 -4.48 28.50 -15.37
CA LEU A 129 -5.03 27.31 -16.01
C LEU A 129 -5.45 27.61 -17.46
N CYS A 130 -5.13 26.70 -18.37
CA CYS A 130 -5.68 26.73 -19.72
C CYS A 130 -7.18 26.40 -19.72
N GLU A 131 -7.86 26.70 -20.82
CA GLU A 131 -9.29 26.48 -21.01
C GLU A 131 -9.69 25.02 -20.72
N TYR A 132 -8.92 24.06 -21.23
CA TYR A 132 -9.17 22.64 -21.02
C TYR A 132 -9.06 22.22 -19.55
N ALA A 133 -7.99 22.65 -18.84
CA ALA A 133 -7.83 22.34 -17.42
C ALA A 133 -8.94 22.99 -16.57
N ASN A 134 -9.37 24.21 -16.92
CA ASN A 134 -10.53 24.85 -16.30
C ASN A 134 -11.82 24.04 -16.52
N ALA A 135 -12.04 23.49 -17.72
CA ALA A 135 -13.20 22.65 -18.01
C ALA A 135 -13.17 21.33 -17.22
N VAL A 136 -12.00 20.69 -17.09
CA VAL A 136 -11.82 19.49 -16.25
C VAL A 136 -12.15 19.80 -14.79
N PHE A 137 -11.64 20.90 -14.23
CA PHE A 137 -11.99 21.34 -12.88
C PHE A 137 -13.49 21.63 -12.73
N ALA A 138 -14.09 22.36 -13.67
CA ALA A 138 -15.51 22.69 -13.66
C ALA A 138 -16.41 21.44 -13.70
N ARG A 139 -15.96 20.37 -14.37
CA ARG A 139 -16.64 19.06 -14.37
C ARG A 139 -16.42 18.32 -13.05
N ASP A 140 -15.21 18.32 -12.50
CA ASP A 140 -14.88 17.56 -11.28
C ASP A 140 -15.51 18.15 -10.01
N ILE A 141 -15.82 19.45 -10.00
CA ILE A 141 -16.53 20.15 -8.91
C ILE A 141 -18.06 20.01 -8.99
N GLN A 142 -18.57 19.19 -9.89
CA GLN A 142 -19.98 18.83 -9.92
C GLN A 142 -20.33 17.82 -8.82
N ALA A 143 -21.58 17.82 -8.36
CA ALA A 143 -22.08 16.88 -7.36
C ALA A 143 -22.22 15.46 -7.92
N ASP A 144 -22.64 15.34 -9.19
CA ASP A 144 -22.67 14.10 -9.97
C ASP A 144 -22.15 14.37 -11.38
N LYS A 145 -20.98 13.83 -11.72
CA LYS A 145 -20.26 14.08 -12.98
C LYS A 145 -20.87 13.42 -14.20
N ARG A 146 -21.85 12.52 -14.01
CA ARG A 146 -22.57 11.84 -15.10
C ARG A 146 -23.69 12.70 -15.68
N LYS A 147 -24.11 13.75 -14.96
CA LYS A 147 -25.18 14.66 -15.37
C LYS A 147 -24.57 15.95 -15.92
N VAL A 148 -25.04 16.38 -17.09
CA VAL A 148 -24.54 17.59 -17.76
C VAL A 148 -24.85 18.85 -16.94
N ASP A 149 -26.10 19.00 -16.48
CA ASP A 149 -26.56 20.14 -15.67
C ASP A 149 -26.57 19.84 -14.17
N SER A 150 -25.57 19.07 -13.73
CA SER A 150 -25.40 18.81 -12.30
C SER A 150 -25.17 20.12 -11.55
N ARG A 151 -25.66 20.20 -10.31
CA ARG A 151 -25.28 21.30 -9.42
C ARG A 151 -23.85 21.10 -8.92
N LEU A 152 -23.23 22.19 -8.48
CA LEU A 152 -21.98 22.11 -7.72
C LEU A 152 -22.17 21.31 -6.42
N ARG A 153 -21.11 20.62 -6.00
CA ARG A 153 -21.02 19.98 -4.66
C ARG A 153 -21.15 21.03 -3.54
N ARG A 154 -21.64 20.60 -2.37
CA ARG A 154 -21.93 21.48 -1.23
C ARG A 154 -20.67 22.12 -0.66
N ASP A 155 -19.54 21.43 -0.76
CA ASP A 155 -18.24 21.91 -0.29
C ASP A 155 -17.43 22.68 -1.35
N ALA A 156 -18.03 23.04 -2.50
CA ALA A 156 -17.36 23.73 -3.60
C ALA A 156 -16.61 25.01 -3.19
N LYS A 157 -17.16 25.76 -2.23
CA LYS A 157 -16.56 27.00 -1.70
C LYS A 157 -15.21 26.78 -1.01
N ARG A 158 -14.84 25.53 -0.67
CA ARG A 158 -13.52 25.21 -0.08
C ARG A 158 -12.39 25.22 -1.11
N PHE A 159 -12.70 25.13 -2.40
CA PHE A 159 -11.71 25.00 -3.47
C PHE A 159 -11.44 26.30 -4.21
N VAL A 160 -12.30 27.31 -4.05
CA VAL A 160 -12.18 28.61 -4.73
C VAL A 160 -12.07 29.69 -3.67
N LEU A 161 -10.95 30.40 -3.67
CA LEU A 161 -10.63 31.49 -2.74
C LEU A 161 -10.46 32.78 -3.52
N THR A 162 -10.74 33.92 -2.89
CA THR A 162 -10.41 35.24 -3.43
C THR A 162 -9.34 35.87 -2.56
N ILE A 163 -8.15 36.10 -3.12
CA ILE A 163 -7.02 36.72 -2.44
C ILE A 163 -6.68 38.00 -3.20
N SER A 164 -6.83 39.16 -2.55
CA SER A 164 -6.57 40.47 -3.16
C SER A 164 -7.28 40.69 -4.51
N GLY A 165 -8.53 40.22 -4.62
CA GLY A 165 -9.35 40.33 -5.84
C GLY A 165 -9.03 39.29 -6.93
N ILE A 166 -8.01 38.45 -6.75
CA ILE A 166 -7.65 37.38 -7.68
C ILE A 166 -8.26 36.06 -7.19
N GLU A 167 -8.82 35.30 -8.12
CA GLU A 167 -9.34 33.96 -7.82
C GLU A 167 -8.21 32.92 -7.77
N TYR A 168 -8.13 32.23 -6.65
CA TYR A 168 -7.19 31.14 -6.38
C TYR A 168 -7.94 29.81 -6.23
N LEU A 169 -7.32 28.73 -6.70
CA LEU A 169 -7.75 27.38 -6.40
C LEU A 169 -6.97 26.85 -5.21
N ARG A 170 -7.68 26.26 -4.24
CA ARG A 170 -7.13 25.54 -3.08
C ARG A 170 -7.33 24.05 -3.29
N LEU A 171 -6.26 23.31 -3.60
CA LEU A 171 -6.35 21.93 -4.10
C LEU A 171 -5.41 20.98 -3.33
N PRO A 172 -5.84 19.73 -3.05
CA PRO A 172 -4.92 18.69 -2.60
C PRO A 172 -3.93 18.30 -3.71
N VAL A 173 -2.71 17.91 -3.34
CA VAL A 173 -1.64 17.52 -4.29
C VAL A 173 -2.05 16.34 -5.17
N SER A 174 -2.85 15.40 -4.66
CA SER A 174 -3.38 14.28 -5.44
C SER A 174 -4.26 14.72 -6.61
N TYR A 175 -5.04 15.80 -6.46
CA TYR A 175 -5.81 16.38 -7.56
C TYR A 175 -4.95 17.25 -8.49
N LEU A 176 -3.91 17.89 -7.94
CA LEU A 176 -2.95 18.68 -8.70
C LEU A 176 -2.30 17.86 -9.83
N LEU A 177 -1.94 16.60 -9.57
CA LEU A 177 -1.37 15.68 -10.59
C LEU A 177 -2.27 15.57 -11.83
N LYS A 178 -3.57 15.29 -11.63
CA LYS A 178 -4.55 15.21 -12.71
C LYS A 178 -4.68 16.55 -13.44
N LEU A 179 -4.76 17.65 -12.70
CA LEU A 179 -4.93 18.99 -13.28
C LEU A 179 -3.69 19.45 -14.07
N SER A 180 -2.48 19.11 -13.61
CA SER A 180 -1.23 19.29 -14.34
C SER A 180 -1.25 18.55 -15.67
N LEU A 181 -1.70 17.29 -15.66
CA LEU A 181 -1.80 16.49 -16.88
C LEU A 181 -2.82 17.09 -17.85
N ALA A 182 -4.01 17.48 -17.34
CA ALA A 182 -5.03 18.17 -18.13
C ALA A 182 -4.46 19.44 -18.79
N HIS A 183 -3.68 20.23 -18.04
CA HIS A 183 -3.08 21.45 -18.55
C HIS A 183 -2.04 21.18 -19.63
N ALA A 184 -1.13 20.23 -19.38
CA ALA A 184 -0.07 19.84 -20.31
C ALA A 184 -0.63 19.31 -21.64
N ILE A 185 -1.79 18.66 -21.64
CA ILE A 185 -2.46 18.23 -22.88
C ILE A 185 -3.41 19.28 -23.47
N GLY A 186 -3.70 20.37 -22.75
CA GLY A 186 -4.78 21.32 -23.06
C GLY A 186 -4.59 22.23 -24.28
N LYS A 187 -3.47 22.15 -25.01
CA LYS A 187 -3.22 23.01 -26.18
C LYS A 187 -4.15 22.66 -27.35
N LYS A 188 -4.62 23.69 -28.08
CA LYS A 188 -5.55 23.54 -29.22
C LYS A 188 -4.98 22.69 -30.35
N ASP A 189 -3.68 22.77 -30.56
CA ASP A 189 -2.97 22.11 -31.67
C ASP A 189 -2.33 20.77 -31.27
N ILE A 190 -2.60 20.22 -30.09
CA ILE A 190 -1.97 18.97 -29.63
C ILE A 190 -2.27 17.79 -30.57
N ASP A 191 -1.31 16.87 -30.68
CA ASP A 191 -1.53 15.63 -31.44
C ASP A 191 -2.64 14.77 -30.81
N PRO A 192 -3.56 14.19 -31.61
CA PRO A 192 -4.67 13.37 -31.11
C PRO A 192 -4.23 12.16 -30.27
N LEU A 193 -3.09 11.53 -30.58
CA LEU A 193 -2.59 10.38 -29.82
C LEU A 193 -2.22 10.80 -28.39
N ILE A 194 -1.55 11.94 -28.26
CA ILE A 194 -1.16 12.50 -26.96
C ILE A 194 -2.40 12.90 -26.17
N ARG A 195 -3.40 13.52 -26.84
CA ARG A 195 -4.69 13.87 -26.23
C ARG A 195 -5.38 12.63 -25.66
N ALA A 196 -5.55 11.59 -26.47
CA ALA A 196 -6.23 10.37 -26.08
C ALA A 196 -5.50 9.62 -24.94
N ALA A 197 -4.16 9.51 -25.03
CA ALA A 197 -3.35 8.90 -23.99
C ALA A 197 -3.45 9.68 -22.66
N GLY A 198 -3.36 11.01 -22.71
CA GLY A 198 -3.50 11.88 -21.54
C GLY A 198 -4.89 11.81 -20.90
N GLU A 199 -5.95 11.81 -21.70
CA GLU A 199 -7.33 11.67 -21.23
C GLU A 199 -7.58 10.35 -20.52
N LYS A 200 -7.10 9.24 -21.09
CA LYS A 200 -7.15 7.94 -20.44
C LYS A 200 -6.38 7.95 -19.12
N MET A 201 -5.13 8.43 -19.14
CA MET A 201 -4.23 8.44 -17.99
C MET A 201 -4.75 9.29 -16.82
N MET A 202 -5.48 10.39 -17.09
CA MET A 202 -6.08 11.21 -16.02
C MET A 202 -6.98 10.43 -15.06
N SER A 203 -7.61 9.35 -15.52
CA SER A 203 -8.47 8.49 -14.67
C SER A 203 -7.69 7.64 -13.66
N HIS A 204 -6.38 7.51 -13.84
CA HIS A 204 -5.49 6.71 -12.99
C HIS A 204 -4.91 7.50 -11.80
N PHE A 205 -5.16 8.82 -11.73
CA PHE A 205 -4.81 9.66 -10.59
C PHE A 205 -6.03 9.85 -9.67
N LEU A 206 -6.06 9.07 -8.59
CA LEU A 206 -7.15 9.04 -7.62
C LEU A 206 -6.92 10.06 -6.50
N ASN A 207 -8.02 10.48 -5.87
CA ASN A 207 -8.05 11.52 -4.85
C ASN A 207 -9.00 11.15 -3.69
N ASP A 208 -9.10 9.89 -3.26
CA ASP A 208 -9.95 9.53 -2.09
C ASP A 208 -9.22 9.54 -0.76
N ASN A 209 -7.95 9.19 -0.73
CA ASN A 209 -7.18 9.16 0.50
C ASN A 209 -6.40 10.47 0.73
N THR A 210 -5.89 10.66 1.96
CA THR A 210 -4.96 11.76 2.31
C THR A 210 -3.77 11.78 1.34
N SER A 211 -3.24 10.59 1.09
CA SER A 211 -2.17 10.31 0.14
C SER A 211 -2.70 10.20 -1.30
N PRO A 212 -1.99 10.72 -2.33
CA PRO A 212 -2.26 10.39 -3.71
C PRO A 212 -2.17 8.89 -3.94
N GLU A 213 -3.20 8.35 -4.59
CA GLU A 213 -3.24 6.96 -5.02
C GLU A 213 -3.22 6.93 -6.54
N THR A 214 -2.37 6.06 -7.11
CA THR A 214 -2.36 5.82 -8.55
C THR A 214 -2.34 4.33 -8.83
N HIS A 215 -2.93 3.92 -9.94
CA HIS A 215 -2.96 2.51 -10.35
C HIS A 215 -2.48 2.34 -11.79
N SER A 216 -2.02 1.13 -12.12
CA SER A 216 -1.40 0.84 -13.41
C SER A 216 -2.26 1.29 -14.59
N PHE A 217 -1.60 1.85 -15.61
CA PHE A 217 -2.26 2.34 -16.82
C PHE A 217 -2.94 1.21 -17.61
N CYS A 218 -2.27 0.06 -17.69
CA CYS A 218 -2.80 -1.17 -18.23
C CYS A 218 -2.25 -2.37 -17.44
N PRO A 219 -3.01 -3.48 -17.33
CA PRO A 219 -2.46 -4.74 -16.84
C PRO A 219 -1.35 -5.23 -17.77
N ILE A 220 -0.22 -5.64 -17.20
CA ILE A 220 0.95 -6.13 -17.93
C ILE A 220 0.89 -7.67 -17.97
N PRO A 221 0.98 -8.31 -19.14
CA PRO A 221 1.12 -9.77 -19.24
C PRO A 221 2.38 -10.23 -18.50
N MET A 222 2.27 -11.30 -17.71
CA MET A 222 3.40 -11.91 -17.01
C MET A 222 4.00 -13.04 -17.88
N THR A 223 4.53 -12.66 -19.04
CA THR A 223 5.18 -13.58 -19.98
C THR A 223 6.68 -13.26 -20.10
N PRO A 224 7.51 -14.20 -20.58
CA PRO A 224 8.93 -13.93 -20.84
C PRO A 224 9.15 -12.72 -21.76
N ASP A 225 8.33 -12.56 -22.79
CA ASP A 225 8.39 -11.42 -23.73
C ASP A 225 8.12 -10.06 -23.05
N HIS A 226 7.29 -10.06 -22.01
CA HIS A 226 7.01 -8.91 -21.18
C HIS A 226 7.89 -8.84 -19.92
N GLN A 227 8.95 -9.65 -19.87
CA GLN A 227 9.96 -9.71 -18.80
C GLN A 227 9.38 -10.05 -17.42
N MET A 228 8.27 -10.78 -17.36
CA MET A 228 7.65 -11.23 -16.11
C MET A 228 7.45 -10.04 -15.13
N GLY A 229 7.83 -10.19 -13.85
CA GLY A 229 7.71 -9.15 -12.82
C GLY A 229 8.46 -7.85 -13.13
N LYS A 230 9.48 -7.86 -14.01
CA LYS A 230 10.15 -6.63 -14.45
C LYS A 230 9.24 -5.74 -15.27
N GLY A 231 8.26 -6.31 -15.98
CA GLY A 231 7.28 -5.54 -16.77
C GLY A 231 6.44 -4.61 -15.89
N ILE A 232 5.82 -5.15 -14.84
CA ILE A 232 4.99 -4.35 -13.90
C ILE A 232 5.84 -3.42 -13.01
N ALA A 233 7.05 -3.84 -12.62
CA ALA A 233 7.98 -2.95 -11.93
C ALA A 233 8.40 -1.76 -12.80
N GLY A 234 8.61 -2.01 -14.11
CA GLY A 234 8.92 -0.98 -15.08
C GLY A 234 7.77 0.01 -15.30
N GLU A 235 6.54 -0.48 -15.44
CA GLU A 235 5.33 0.37 -15.52
C GLU A 235 5.21 1.27 -14.28
N THR A 236 5.41 0.70 -13.09
CA THR A 236 5.35 1.41 -11.81
C THR A 236 6.40 2.53 -11.76
N SER A 237 7.62 2.23 -12.20
CA SER A 237 8.73 3.21 -12.25
C SER A 237 8.45 4.35 -13.23
N LEU A 238 7.96 4.04 -14.44
CA LEU A 238 7.57 5.04 -15.43
C LEU A 238 6.41 5.92 -14.95
N ARG A 239 5.41 5.33 -14.29
CA ARG A 239 4.26 6.06 -13.73
C ARG A 239 4.68 6.98 -12.59
N PHE A 240 5.63 6.54 -11.76
CA PHE A 240 6.24 7.40 -10.76
C PHE A 240 7.01 8.57 -11.41
N LEU A 241 7.82 8.31 -12.44
CA LEU A 241 8.54 9.36 -13.17
C LEU A 241 7.58 10.38 -13.82
N LEU A 242 6.49 9.91 -14.43
CA LEU A 242 5.43 10.80 -14.95
C LEU A 242 4.88 11.70 -13.84
N SER A 243 4.62 11.14 -12.65
CA SER A 243 4.16 11.91 -11.51
C SER A 243 5.16 13.01 -11.11
N GLN A 244 6.47 12.72 -11.19
CA GLN A 244 7.51 13.73 -10.95
C GLN A 244 7.51 14.84 -12.01
N PHE A 245 7.38 14.50 -13.30
CA PHE A 245 7.25 15.51 -14.36
C PHE A 245 6.04 16.42 -14.13
N LEU A 246 4.89 15.86 -13.75
CA LEU A 246 3.66 16.60 -13.48
C LEU A 246 3.79 17.57 -12.30
N ILE A 247 4.51 17.18 -11.24
CA ILE A 247 4.76 18.04 -10.08
C ILE A 247 5.75 19.15 -10.43
N GLN A 248 6.87 18.82 -11.08
CA GLN A 248 7.82 19.84 -11.54
C GLN A 248 7.17 20.83 -12.51
N TYR A 249 6.25 20.34 -13.36
CA TYR A 249 5.46 21.17 -14.26
C TYR A 249 4.52 22.10 -13.48
N ALA A 250 3.73 21.58 -12.54
CA ALA A 250 2.86 22.40 -11.68
C ALA A 250 3.63 23.47 -10.90
N ASN A 251 4.76 23.08 -10.29
CA ASN A 251 5.59 23.97 -9.49
C ASN A 251 5.94 25.27 -10.23
N ARG A 252 6.19 25.16 -11.54
CA ARG A 252 6.51 26.29 -12.42
C ARG A 252 5.27 26.88 -13.10
N ARG A 253 4.53 26.05 -13.83
CA ARG A 253 3.47 26.52 -14.73
C ARG A 253 2.28 27.11 -13.99
N PHE A 254 2.00 26.67 -12.78
CA PHE A 254 0.95 27.21 -11.93
C PHE A 254 1.44 28.27 -10.94
N GLY A 255 2.69 28.74 -11.10
CA GLY A 255 3.26 29.81 -10.28
C GLY A 255 3.42 29.44 -8.81
N LEU A 256 3.53 28.14 -8.48
CA LEU A 256 3.65 27.71 -7.08
C LEU A 256 4.98 28.20 -6.50
N LEU A 257 6.09 28.03 -7.22
CA LEU A 257 7.41 28.51 -6.79
C LEU A 257 7.41 30.03 -6.58
N ASP A 258 6.80 30.78 -7.51
CA ASP A 258 6.68 32.24 -7.42
C ASP A 258 5.81 32.67 -6.22
N SER A 259 4.81 31.87 -5.86
CA SER A 259 3.98 32.05 -4.66
C SER A 259 4.64 31.55 -3.36
N GLY A 260 5.88 31.04 -3.42
CA GLY A 260 6.61 30.52 -2.28
C GLY A 260 6.18 29.13 -1.81
N GLN A 261 5.63 28.31 -2.71
CA GLN A 261 5.25 26.92 -2.49
C GLN A 261 6.02 25.99 -3.45
N GLN A 262 6.65 24.93 -2.93
CA GLN A 262 7.23 23.87 -3.74
C GLN A 262 6.61 22.54 -3.35
N VAL A 263 5.92 21.89 -4.29
CA VAL A 263 5.29 20.59 -4.06
C VAL A 263 6.29 19.48 -4.32
N GLN A 264 6.24 18.44 -3.50
CA GLN A 264 7.00 17.21 -3.65
C GLN A 264 6.09 15.99 -3.45
N THR A 265 6.37 14.92 -4.20
CA THR A 265 5.74 13.61 -4.04
C THR A 265 6.82 12.53 -4.00
N TYR A 266 6.67 11.54 -3.13
CA TYR A 266 7.66 10.49 -2.91
C TYR A 266 7.03 9.25 -2.26
N PHE A 267 7.70 8.11 -2.30
CA PHE A 267 7.26 6.92 -1.55
C PHE A 267 7.74 6.99 -0.10
N ALA A 268 6.83 6.86 0.86
CA ALA A 268 7.16 6.69 2.27
C ALA A 268 6.06 5.84 2.95
N PRO A 269 6.42 4.80 3.73
CA PRO A 269 5.45 3.83 4.23
C PRO A 269 4.71 4.27 5.50
N HIS A 270 5.23 5.29 6.20
CA HIS A 270 4.71 5.74 7.48
C HIS A 270 4.06 7.12 7.37
N PRO A 271 3.02 7.40 8.17
CA PRO A 271 2.59 8.77 8.42
C PRO A 271 3.75 9.61 8.97
N PRO A 272 3.98 10.81 8.42
CA PRO A 272 5.02 11.73 8.88
C PRO A 272 5.02 11.97 10.39
N VAL A 273 6.21 12.09 10.99
CA VAL A 273 6.43 12.39 12.41
C VAL A 273 5.69 13.67 12.79
N ARG A 274 5.82 14.72 11.98
CA ARG A 274 5.14 16.01 12.23
C ARG A 274 3.61 15.89 12.12
N GLN A 275 3.09 15.06 11.22
CA GLN A 275 1.65 14.80 11.14
C GLN A 275 1.14 14.06 12.39
N ARG A 276 1.92 13.10 12.90
CA ARG A 276 1.62 12.42 14.17
C ARG A 276 1.63 13.39 15.35
N GLN A 277 2.65 14.24 15.44
CA GLN A 277 2.73 15.28 16.46
C GLN A 277 1.51 16.20 16.42
N LEU A 278 1.10 16.67 15.24
CA LEU A 278 -0.09 17.51 15.12
C LEU A 278 -1.36 16.75 15.53
N ASN A 279 -1.49 15.49 15.12
CA ASN A 279 -2.62 14.64 15.48
C ASN A 279 -2.83 14.52 17.00
N GLU A 280 -1.75 14.46 17.77
CA GLU A 280 -1.80 14.44 19.25
C GLU A 280 -2.24 15.77 19.86
N LEU A 281 -2.12 16.88 19.11
CA LEU A 281 -2.46 18.22 19.58
C LEU A 281 -3.87 18.67 19.18
N ILE A 282 -4.55 17.97 18.26
CA ILE A 282 -5.83 18.40 17.70
C ILE A 282 -6.92 17.32 17.77
N PRO A 283 -8.21 17.72 17.81
CA PRO A 283 -9.32 16.79 17.69
C PRO A 283 -9.39 16.13 16.32
N ASP A 284 -9.92 14.91 16.31
CA ASP A 284 -10.12 14.06 15.13
C ASP A 284 -10.93 14.74 14.01
N ALA A 285 -11.98 15.49 14.36
CA ALA A 285 -12.76 16.26 13.38
C ALA A 285 -11.92 17.34 12.66
N PHE A 286 -11.01 18.00 13.38
CA PHE A 286 -10.13 19.02 12.79
C PHE A 286 -9.00 18.37 11.97
N TYR A 287 -8.46 17.25 12.44
CA TYR A 287 -7.52 16.44 11.67
C TYR A 287 -8.10 16.03 10.31
N ARG A 288 -9.34 15.51 10.28
CA ARG A 288 -10.04 15.19 9.03
C ARG A 288 -10.26 16.41 8.14
N GLU A 289 -10.54 17.58 8.72
CA GLU A 289 -10.72 18.80 7.93
C GLU A 289 -9.44 19.20 7.17
N LEU A 290 -8.28 19.05 7.83
CA LEU A 290 -6.97 19.40 7.30
C LEU A 290 -6.48 18.40 6.25
N TYR A 291 -6.57 17.10 6.54
CA TYR A 291 -5.87 16.07 5.76
C TYR A 291 -6.77 15.22 4.86
N MET A 292 -8.04 14.99 5.24
CA MET A 292 -8.89 14.08 4.46
C MET A 292 -9.20 14.68 3.09
N SER A 293 -8.96 13.87 2.05
CA SER A 293 -9.15 14.32 0.68
C SER A 293 -10.62 14.58 0.34
N PRO A 294 -10.91 15.59 -0.52
CA PRO A 294 -12.26 15.92 -0.96
C PRO A 294 -12.86 15.00 -2.04
N CYS A 295 -12.13 13.99 -2.54
CA CYS A 295 -12.61 13.07 -3.59
C CYS A 295 -13.05 13.79 -4.88
N LEU A 296 -12.21 14.69 -5.39
CA LEU A 296 -12.42 15.44 -6.64
C LEU A 296 -12.13 14.60 -7.90
N SER A 297 -11.24 13.62 -7.84
CA SER A 297 -10.94 12.69 -8.94
C SER A 297 -11.27 11.25 -8.53
N GLY A 298 -11.58 10.37 -9.48
CA GLY A 298 -11.80 8.93 -9.25
C GLY A 298 -13.25 8.48 -9.10
N TRP A 299 -14.16 9.38 -8.68
CA TRP A 299 -15.59 9.06 -8.47
C TRP A 299 -16.51 10.08 -9.11
N ASP A 300 -17.66 9.60 -9.59
CA ASP A 300 -18.72 10.45 -10.14
C ASP A 300 -19.43 11.27 -9.06
N GLN A 301 -19.62 10.69 -7.87
CA GLN A 301 -20.27 11.32 -6.72
C GLN A 301 -19.30 11.43 -5.53
N GLY A 302 -18.30 12.29 -5.66
CA GLY A 302 -17.21 12.35 -4.68
C GLY A 302 -17.62 12.76 -3.26
N GLU A 303 -18.74 13.48 -3.05
CA GLU A 303 -19.25 13.74 -1.68
C GLU A 303 -19.64 12.45 -0.96
N ILE A 304 -20.15 11.45 -1.69
CA ILE A 304 -20.48 10.13 -1.11
C ILE A 304 -19.21 9.41 -0.72
N LYS A 305 -18.22 9.37 -1.62
CA LYS A 305 -16.91 8.76 -1.33
C LYS A 305 -16.22 9.46 -0.15
N ARG A 306 -16.29 10.79 -0.06
CA ARG A 306 -15.75 11.55 1.07
C ARG A 306 -16.40 11.16 2.39
N ARG A 307 -17.72 10.96 2.43
CA ARG A 307 -18.43 10.45 3.63
C ARG A 307 -17.99 9.04 3.99
N TYR A 308 -17.80 8.17 3.00
CA TYR A 308 -17.26 6.84 3.21
C TYR A 308 -15.84 6.88 3.80
N MET A 309 -14.97 7.78 3.33
CA MET A 309 -13.63 7.96 3.93
C MET A 309 -13.70 8.47 5.37
N GLY A 310 -14.66 9.34 5.67
CA GLY A 310 -14.96 9.76 7.05
C GLY A 310 -15.33 8.58 7.95
N LEU A 311 -16.21 7.70 7.47
CA LEU A 311 -16.56 6.45 8.16
C LEU A 311 -15.33 5.57 8.40
N CYS A 312 -14.44 5.40 7.41
CA CYS A 312 -13.22 4.62 7.58
C CYS A 312 -12.34 5.17 8.72
N HIS A 313 -12.12 6.49 8.78
CA HIS A 313 -11.36 7.13 9.86
C HIS A 313 -12.00 6.89 11.25
N GLU A 314 -13.32 7.04 11.34
CA GLU A 314 -14.06 6.86 12.60
C GLU A 314 -14.00 5.42 13.09
N VAL A 315 -14.14 4.45 12.17
CA VAL A 315 -14.06 3.02 12.48
C VAL A 315 -12.67 2.64 12.96
N LEU A 316 -11.61 3.09 12.30
CA LEU A 316 -10.23 2.78 12.71
C LEU A 316 -9.88 3.40 14.07
N SER A 317 -10.37 4.61 14.35
CA SER A 317 -10.20 5.26 15.65
C SER A 317 -10.91 4.49 16.76
N ARG A 318 -12.16 4.06 16.54
CA ARG A 318 -12.92 3.22 17.48
C ARG A 318 -12.28 1.84 17.67
N SER A 319 -11.79 1.24 16.58
CA SER A 319 -11.12 -0.06 16.61
C SER A 319 -9.90 -0.03 17.53
N GLN A 320 -9.05 0.99 17.43
CA GLN A 320 -7.89 1.15 18.31
C GLN A 320 -8.26 1.30 19.79
N LEU A 321 -9.38 1.95 20.11
CA LEU A 321 -9.90 2.00 21.50
C LEU A 321 -10.34 0.61 21.98
N ASN A 322 -11.03 -0.15 21.13
CA ASN A 322 -11.45 -1.52 21.45
C ASN A 322 -10.27 -2.50 21.56
N ALA A 323 -9.13 -2.20 20.92
CA ALA A 323 -7.90 -2.98 21.06
C ALA A 323 -7.41 -3.01 22.53
N VAL A 324 -7.60 -1.92 23.28
CA VAL A 324 -7.22 -1.83 24.71
C VAL A 324 -7.99 -2.86 25.55
N VAL A 325 -9.29 -3.03 25.28
CA VAL A 325 -10.12 -4.03 25.97
C VAL A 325 -9.59 -5.43 25.73
N LYS A 326 -9.31 -5.76 24.46
CA LYS A 326 -8.71 -7.06 24.09
C LYS A 326 -7.34 -7.29 24.72
N LEU A 327 -6.52 -6.26 24.86
CA LEU A 327 -5.23 -6.35 25.56
C LEU A 327 -5.39 -6.65 27.05
N LYS A 328 -6.44 -6.14 27.69
CA LYS A 328 -6.78 -6.45 29.08
C LYS A 328 -7.28 -7.90 29.22
N GLU A 329 -8.16 -8.34 28.33
CA GLU A 329 -8.66 -9.73 28.28
C GLU A 329 -7.52 -10.73 28.02
N ALA A 330 -6.59 -10.39 27.14
CA ALA A 330 -5.39 -11.17 26.89
C ALA A 330 -4.41 -11.17 28.08
N GLY A 331 -4.65 -10.41 29.15
CA GLY A 331 -3.76 -10.30 30.31
C GLY A 331 -2.42 -9.65 29.98
N ILE A 332 -2.35 -8.85 28.91
CA ILE A 332 -1.17 -8.05 28.55
C ILE A 332 -1.16 -6.76 29.36
N ILE A 333 -2.31 -6.11 29.46
CA ILE A 333 -2.56 -5.00 30.38
C ILE A 333 -3.13 -5.59 31.65
N THR A 334 -2.35 -5.59 32.73
CA THR A 334 -2.76 -6.16 34.02
C THR A 334 -3.33 -5.13 34.98
N ASN A 335 -3.06 -3.85 34.75
CA ASN A 335 -3.41 -2.74 35.64
C ASN A 335 -4.35 -1.76 34.92
N ASN A 336 -5.13 -0.98 35.68
CA ASN A 336 -6.02 0.04 35.10
C ASN A 336 -5.28 1.33 34.66
N LEU A 337 -3.95 1.36 34.77
CA LEU A 337 -3.14 2.47 34.26
C LEU A 337 -2.80 2.18 32.79
N VAL A 338 -3.49 2.88 31.89
CA VAL A 338 -3.35 2.76 30.44
C VAL A 338 -3.26 4.16 29.85
N VAL A 339 -2.38 4.36 28.87
CA VAL A 339 -2.36 5.57 28.07
C VAL A 339 -3.48 5.45 27.04
N LEU A 340 -4.58 6.17 27.26
CA LEU A 340 -5.70 6.13 26.30
C LEU A 340 -5.20 6.53 24.90
N PRO A 341 -5.47 5.70 23.87
CA PRO A 341 -5.21 6.07 22.50
C PRO A 341 -5.94 7.37 22.16
N ASN A 342 -5.33 8.17 21.28
CA ASN A 342 -6.00 9.35 20.76
C ASN A 342 -7.26 8.91 19.99
N THR A 343 -8.33 9.70 20.08
CA THR A 343 -9.55 9.49 19.30
C THR A 343 -9.36 9.76 17.81
N SER A 344 -8.21 10.34 17.43
CA SER A 344 -7.84 10.61 16.03
C SER A 344 -6.79 9.63 15.54
N ASN A 345 -7.09 8.93 14.45
CA ASN A 345 -6.22 7.90 13.88
C ASN A 345 -5.59 8.33 12.54
N ILE A 346 -4.27 8.17 12.44
CA ILE A 346 -3.44 8.48 11.27
C ILE A 346 -3.21 7.28 10.32
N SER A 347 -3.78 6.11 10.63
CA SER A 347 -3.47 4.84 9.97
C SER A 347 -3.81 4.82 8.49
N LEU A 348 -4.76 5.63 8.00
CA LEU A 348 -5.02 5.76 6.56
C LEU A 348 -3.91 6.51 5.80
N ALA A 349 -2.93 7.09 6.49
CA ALA A 349 -1.71 7.62 5.88
C ALA A 349 -0.54 6.61 5.88
N ASN A 350 -0.77 5.34 6.25
CA ASN A 350 0.22 4.27 6.08
C ASN A 350 0.22 3.78 4.63
N ASN A 351 1.15 4.32 3.84
CA ASN A 351 1.17 4.05 2.41
C ASN A 351 1.84 2.70 2.08
N GLY A 352 1.25 1.95 1.16
CA GLY A 352 1.86 0.75 0.61
C GLY A 352 1.78 0.67 -0.90
N ILE A 353 2.22 -0.49 -1.41
CA ILE A 353 2.04 -0.87 -2.80
C ILE A 353 1.23 -2.16 -2.81
N HIS A 354 0.13 -2.18 -3.55
CA HIS A 354 -0.64 -3.39 -3.77
C HIS A 354 -0.32 -3.94 -5.15
N VAL A 355 -0.15 -5.26 -5.24
CA VAL A 355 0.08 -5.94 -6.52
C VAL A 355 -1.04 -6.94 -6.76
N SER A 356 -1.79 -6.73 -7.83
CA SER A 356 -2.84 -7.63 -8.28
C SER A 356 -2.35 -8.53 -9.41
N LEU A 357 -2.62 -9.83 -9.30
CA LEU A 357 -2.46 -10.82 -10.35
C LEU A 357 -3.85 -11.26 -10.82
N GLY A 358 -4.12 -11.18 -12.12
CA GLY A 358 -5.37 -11.66 -12.73
C GLY A 358 -5.13 -12.91 -13.57
N SER A 359 -6.00 -13.92 -13.46
CA SER A 359 -6.00 -15.10 -14.32
C SER A 359 -6.96 -14.91 -15.49
N ARG A 360 -6.44 -14.99 -16.71
CA ARG A 360 -7.24 -14.87 -17.95
C ARG A 360 -8.21 -16.04 -18.10
N LYS A 361 -7.77 -17.25 -17.77
CA LYS A 361 -8.54 -18.49 -17.81
C LYS A 361 -9.74 -18.44 -16.87
N LEU A 362 -9.52 -18.12 -15.59
CA LEU A 362 -10.61 -18.00 -14.62
C LEU A 362 -11.56 -16.86 -14.97
N THR A 363 -11.01 -15.71 -15.40
CA THR A 363 -11.80 -14.56 -15.84
C THR A 363 -12.66 -14.89 -17.07
N ARG A 364 -12.14 -15.64 -18.04
CA ARG A 364 -12.89 -16.08 -19.23
C ARG A 364 -14.01 -17.05 -18.86
N LEU A 365 -13.76 -17.99 -17.95
CA LEU A 365 -14.77 -18.94 -17.50
C LEU A 365 -15.92 -18.20 -16.77
N LEU A 366 -15.61 -17.30 -15.84
CA LEU A 366 -16.63 -16.52 -15.12
C LEU A 366 -17.35 -15.50 -16.02
N GLY A 367 -16.68 -14.99 -17.05
CA GLY A 367 -17.28 -14.12 -18.06
C GLY A 367 -18.24 -14.83 -19.02
N ASN A 368 -18.21 -16.17 -19.08
CA ASN A 368 -19.14 -16.97 -19.86
C ASN A 368 -20.14 -17.70 -18.94
N PRO A 369 -21.41 -17.27 -18.87
CA PRO A 369 -22.42 -17.92 -18.02
C PRO A 369 -22.65 -19.40 -18.31
N GLU A 370 -22.32 -19.88 -19.53
CA GLU A 370 -22.47 -21.28 -19.94
C GLU A 370 -21.26 -22.15 -19.57
N SER A 371 -20.18 -21.57 -19.01
CA SER A 371 -18.95 -22.31 -18.68
C SER A 371 -19.15 -23.35 -17.59
N GLY A 372 -20.16 -23.17 -16.73
CA GLY A 372 -20.40 -24.03 -15.57
C GLY A 372 -19.43 -23.81 -14.39
N PHE A 373 -18.49 -22.87 -14.50
CA PHE A 373 -17.63 -22.39 -13.40
C PHE A 373 -18.28 -21.15 -12.78
N THR A 374 -18.54 -21.19 -11.48
CA THR A 374 -19.42 -20.22 -10.80
C THR A 374 -18.66 -19.38 -9.76
N ALA A 375 -19.30 -18.30 -9.29
CA ALA A 375 -18.79 -17.51 -8.15
C ALA A 375 -18.58 -18.36 -6.88
N THR A 376 -19.33 -19.44 -6.69
CA THR A 376 -19.12 -20.38 -5.59
C THR A 376 -17.80 -21.13 -5.76
N ASP A 377 -17.45 -21.54 -6.98
CA ASP A 377 -16.18 -22.20 -7.28
C ASP A 377 -15.01 -21.22 -7.10
N GLU A 378 -15.14 -19.99 -7.64
CA GLU A 378 -14.14 -18.92 -7.45
C GLU A 378 -13.86 -18.68 -5.96
N LYS A 379 -14.92 -18.61 -5.14
CA LYS A 379 -14.79 -18.40 -3.69
C LYS A 379 -14.12 -19.58 -3.00
N TYR A 380 -14.53 -20.80 -3.31
CA TYR A 380 -13.99 -22.02 -2.68
C TYR A 380 -12.48 -22.17 -2.95
N TYR A 381 -12.08 -22.14 -4.22
CA TYR A 381 -10.67 -22.28 -4.58
C TYR A 381 -9.85 -21.05 -4.19
N GLY A 382 -10.43 -19.86 -4.32
CA GLY A 382 -9.79 -18.60 -3.94
C GLY A 382 -9.41 -18.53 -2.47
N ASP A 383 -10.34 -18.88 -1.58
CA ASP A 383 -10.09 -18.90 -0.14
C ASP A 383 -9.01 -19.93 0.24
N LEU A 384 -9.03 -21.12 -0.38
CA LEU A 384 -8.01 -22.14 -0.14
C LEU A 384 -6.61 -21.70 -0.60
N VAL A 385 -6.52 -21.02 -1.75
CA VAL A 385 -5.26 -20.41 -2.21
C VAL A 385 -4.76 -19.39 -1.18
N ILE A 386 -5.62 -18.52 -0.66
CA ILE A 386 -5.25 -17.55 0.38
C ILE A 386 -4.68 -18.26 1.62
N LYS A 387 -5.35 -19.32 2.11
CA LYS A 387 -4.86 -20.11 3.25
C LYS A 387 -3.45 -20.65 3.02
N ILE A 388 -3.18 -21.19 1.83
CA ILE A 388 -1.87 -21.74 1.49
C ILE A 388 -0.84 -20.60 1.42
N CYS A 389 -1.15 -19.51 0.70
CA CYS A 389 -0.24 -18.37 0.51
C CYS A 389 0.18 -17.72 1.84
N GLU A 390 -0.73 -17.62 2.84
CA GLU A 390 -0.42 -17.04 4.16
C GLU A 390 0.81 -17.69 4.84
N HIS A 391 1.09 -18.97 4.57
CA HIS A 391 2.25 -19.69 5.13
C HIS A 391 3.59 -19.20 4.58
N PHE A 392 3.58 -18.63 3.36
CA PHE A 392 4.78 -18.20 2.65
C PHE A 392 5.06 -16.69 2.79
N LEU A 393 4.11 -15.91 3.32
CA LEU A 393 4.25 -14.46 3.51
C LEU A 393 5.51 -14.00 4.28
N PRO A 394 6.07 -14.76 5.25
CA PRO A 394 7.34 -14.41 5.89
C PRO A 394 8.53 -14.29 4.92
N LEU A 395 8.43 -14.81 3.69
CA LEU A 395 9.46 -14.65 2.66
C LEU A 395 9.52 -13.25 2.07
N PHE A 396 8.45 -12.45 2.17
CA PHE A 396 8.37 -11.12 1.55
C PHE A 396 8.77 -9.99 2.50
N VAL A 397 8.24 -10.03 3.72
CA VAL A 397 8.38 -8.95 4.70
C VAL A 397 9.84 -8.77 5.16
N GLY A 398 10.35 -7.55 5.04
CA GLY A 398 11.74 -7.20 5.27
C GLY A 398 12.69 -7.66 4.16
N THR A 399 12.33 -8.71 3.41
CA THR A 399 13.13 -9.28 2.31
C THR A 399 13.11 -8.40 1.06
N TYR A 400 11.91 -8.11 0.54
CA TYR A 400 11.71 -7.35 -0.70
C TYR A 400 11.15 -5.94 -0.44
N SER A 401 10.27 -5.79 0.56
CA SER A 401 9.80 -4.49 1.02
C SER A 401 10.01 -4.37 2.51
N ALA A 402 10.16 -3.13 3.00
CA ALA A 402 10.27 -2.88 4.43
C ALA A 402 9.69 -1.52 4.81
N ALA A 403 9.49 -1.30 6.10
CA ALA A 403 9.16 -0.01 6.67
C ALA A 403 9.92 0.19 7.99
N PRO A 404 11.26 0.40 7.92
CA PRO A 404 12.10 0.64 9.08
C PRO A 404 11.50 1.66 10.03
N TYR A 405 11.47 1.36 11.33
CA TYR A 405 10.93 2.29 12.33
C TYR A 405 11.59 2.11 13.69
N ARG A 406 11.85 3.22 14.38
CA ARG A 406 12.44 3.24 15.73
C ARG A 406 11.37 3.62 16.75
N LEU A 407 11.29 2.84 17.83
CA LEU A 407 10.39 3.06 18.96
C LEU A 407 11.21 3.25 20.24
N ASP A 408 11.13 4.40 20.89
CA ASP A 408 11.85 4.61 22.15
C ASP A 408 11.18 3.86 23.31
N PHE A 409 11.89 3.76 24.43
CA PHE A 409 11.35 3.11 25.62
C PHE A 409 10.00 3.72 26.02
N GLN A 410 9.90 5.05 26.09
CA GLN A 410 8.69 5.76 26.49
C GLN A 410 7.48 5.51 25.57
N ASP A 411 7.72 5.12 24.32
CA ASP A 411 6.64 4.78 23.38
C ASP A 411 6.19 3.32 23.53
N PHE A 412 6.92 2.51 24.31
CA PHE A 412 6.78 1.05 24.39
C PHE A 412 5.59 0.57 25.26
N HIS A 413 4.49 1.30 25.17
CA HIS A 413 3.19 0.96 25.73
C HIS A 413 2.50 -0.12 24.89
N PRO A 414 1.99 -1.22 25.47
CA PRO A 414 1.33 -2.27 24.69
C PRO A 414 0.14 -1.74 23.88
N GLU A 415 -0.64 -0.80 24.42
CA GLU A 415 -1.78 -0.14 23.77
C GLU A 415 -1.41 0.77 22.58
N LYS A 416 -0.14 1.17 22.47
CA LYS A 416 0.39 1.92 21.32
C LYS A 416 1.13 1.00 20.34
N VAL A 417 2.06 0.20 20.86
CA VAL A 417 3.02 -0.58 20.05
C VAL A 417 2.41 -1.81 19.40
N LEU A 418 1.43 -2.45 20.05
CA LEU A 418 0.75 -3.61 19.44
C LEU A 418 -0.25 -3.20 18.36
N GLY A 419 -0.53 -1.90 18.19
CA GLY A 419 -1.34 -1.38 17.10
C GLY A 419 -2.66 -2.13 16.95
N PHE A 420 -2.85 -2.77 15.78
CA PHE A 420 -4.06 -3.53 15.47
C PHE A 420 -3.93 -5.03 15.73
N LEU A 421 -2.76 -5.54 16.15
CA LEU A 421 -2.53 -6.96 16.43
C LEU A 421 -3.58 -7.61 17.37
N PRO A 422 -4.18 -6.90 18.36
CA PRO A 422 -5.27 -7.47 19.17
C PRO A 422 -6.51 -7.86 18.37
N HIS A 423 -6.70 -7.33 17.17
CA HIS A 423 -7.77 -7.68 16.24
C HIS A 423 -7.34 -8.66 15.14
N GLU A 424 -6.05 -9.00 15.08
CA GLU A 424 -5.45 -9.80 13.99
C GLU A 424 -4.88 -11.13 14.47
N LEU A 425 -4.74 -11.31 15.79
CA LEU A 425 -4.21 -12.50 16.43
C LEU A 425 -5.04 -12.90 17.65
N ASP A 426 -5.13 -14.20 17.87
CA ASP A 426 -5.71 -14.79 19.07
C ASP A 426 -4.88 -14.41 20.32
N TYR A 427 -5.53 -14.36 21.48
CA TYR A 427 -4.94 -13.99 22.78
C TYR A 427 -3.70 -14.82 23.14
N THR A 428 -3.63 -16.08 22.72
CA THR A 428 -2.48 -16.95 22.97
C THR A 428 -1.26 -16.46 22.21
N HIS A 429 -1.37 -16.27 20.90
CA HIS A 429 -0.25 -15.86 20.05
C HIS A 429 0.11 -14.39 20.24
N LEU A 430 -0.87 -13.52 20.49
CA LEU A 430 -0.63 -12.11 20.83
C LEU A 430 0.26 -11.98 22.07
N ARG A 431 -0.04 -12.72 23.15
CA ARG A 431 0.82 -12.78 24.35
C ARG A 431 2.22 -13.30 24.05
N MET A 432 2.32 -14.33 23.20
CA MET A 432 3.60 -14.91 22.81
C MET A 432 4.45 -13.91 22.04
N ILE A 433 3.89 -13.23 21.04
CA ILE A 433 4.54 -12.15 20.29
C ILE A 433 4.98 -11.05 21.25
N TRP A 434 4.05 -10.49 22.03
CA TRP A 434 4.35 -9.37 22.93
C TRP A 434 5.53 -9.69 23.86
N ARG A 435 5.53 -10.88 24.44
CA ARG A 435 6.61 -11.29 25.34
C ARG A 435 7.94 -11.50 24.62
N ARG A 436 7.92 -12.00 23.38
CA ARG A 436 9.13 -12.11 22.57
C ARG A 436 9.64 -10.74 22.13
N TRP A 437 8.75 -9.81 21.83
CA TRP A 437 9.06 -8.44 21.48
C TRP A 437 9.72 -7.71 22.64
N LYS A 438 9.15 -7.76 23.86
CA LYS A 438 9.80 -7.22 25.07
C LYS A 438 11.22 -7.76 25.29
N LYS A 439 11.45 -9.04 25.00
CA LYS A 439 12.79 -9.63 25.09
C LYS A 439 13.74 -9.07 24.01
N LYS A 440 13.26 -8.88 22.79
CA LYS A 440 14.03 -8.26 21.69
C LYS A 440 14.41 -6.82 22.01
N ALA A 441 13.47 -6.05 22.53
CA ALA A 441 13.61 -4.65 22.91
C ALA A 441 14.47 -4.42 24.18
N GLY A 442 15.03 -5.47 24.80
CA GLY A 442 15.88 -5.32 25.98
C GLY A 442 15.16 -4.80 27.23
N MET A 443 13.85 -5.02 27.35
CA MET A 443 12.97 -4.46 28.38
C MET A 443 13.11 -5.11 29.77
N LYS A 444 14.34 -5.48 30.18
CA LYS A 444 14.59 -6.17 31.44
C LYS A 444 15.52 -5.39 32.35
N PHE A 445 15.12 -5.26 33.61
CA PHE A 445 15.95 -4.73 34.69
C PHE A 445 15.89 -5.68 35.90
N PHE A 446 17.05 -6.09 36.43
CA PHE A 446 17.18 -7.11 37.49
C PHE A 446 16.30 -8.38 37.30
N GLY A 447 16.17 -8.86 36.07
CA GLY A 447 15.39 -10.06 35.74
C GLY A 447 13.88 -9.83 35.52
N TYR A 448 13.35 -8.68 35.94
CA TYR A 448 11.95 -8.29 35.75
C TYR A 448 11.75 -7.54 34.43
N SER A 449 10.62 -7.77 33.77
CA SER A 449 10.26 -7.04 32.55
C SER A 449 9.65 -5.71 32.95
N LEU A 450 10.25 -4.60 32.52
CA LEU A 450 9.70 -3.26 32.74
C LEU A 450 9.07 -2.73 31.45
N THR A 451 7.86 -2.21 31.56
CA THR A 451 7.21 -1.40 30.52
C THR A 451 7.03 0.02 31.06
N PRO A 452 6.87 1.02 30.19
CA PRO A 452 6.62 2.39 30.63
C PRO A 452 5.36 2.49 31.50
N PHE A 453 5.34 3.49 32.38
CA PHE A 453 4.30 3.72 33.38
C PHE A 453 3.23 4.72 32.90
N GLY A 454 3.50 5.53 31.88
CA GLY A 454 2.53 6.43 31.27
C GLY A 454 2.99 7.89 31.26
N PRO A 455 3.33 8.50 32.42
CA PRO A 455 3.81 9.88 32.44
C PRO A 455 5.18 9.98 31.75
N GLU A 456 5.21 10.67 30.59
CA GLU A 456 6.41 10.82 29.76
C GLU A 456 7.65 11.23 30.55
N SER A 457 7.54 12.23 31.43
CA SER A 457 8.68 12.71 32.22
C SER A 457 9.27 11.63 33.14
N LEU A 458 8.44 10.75 33.66
CA LEU A 458 8.85 9.64 34.52
C LEU A 458 9.49 8.54 33.65
N ASP A 459 8.86 8.20 32.53
CA ASP A 459 9.38 7.19 31.61
C ASP A 459 10.71 7.60 30.97
N SER A 460 10.88 8.87 30.61
CA SER A 460 12.16 9.41 30.15
C SER A 460 13.23 9.41 31.24
N ALA A 461 12.86 9.56 32.52
CA ALA A 461 13.81 9.46 33.63
C ALA A 461 14.22 7.99 33.88
N VAL A 462 13.26 7.07 33.87
CA VAL A 462 13.48 5.62 34.00
C VAL A 462 14.34 5.10 32.85
N SER A 463 14.03 5.50 31.61
CA SER A 463 14.82 5.15 30.42
C SER A 463 16.29 5.56 30.57
N ARG A 464 16.55 6.79 31.01
CA ARG A 464 17.90 7.31 31.22
C ARG A 464 18.64 6.60 32.36
N PHE A 465 17.97 6.36 33.48
CA PHE A 465 18.58 5.71 34.65
C PHE A 465 18.88 4.22 34.38
N LEU A 466 18.01 3.54 33.64
CA LEU A 466 18.09 2.10 33.39
C LEU A 466 18.68 1.75 32.01
N CYS A 467 19.15 2.75 31.26
CA CYS A 467 19.68 2.61 29.90
C CYS A 467 18.73 1.85 28.95
N MET A 468 17.42 1.99 29.13
CA MET A 468 16.42 1.34 28.28
C MET A 468 16.17 2.18 27.04
N LYS A 469 16.54 1.64 25.88
CA LYS A 469 16.52 2.37 24.61
C LYS A 469 15.24 2.21 23.80
N GLY A 470 14.51 1.11 23.97
CA GLY A 470 13.40 0.77 23.08
C GLY A 470 13.79 -0.30 22.05
N ASP A 471 13.14 -0.29 20.89
CA ASP A 471 13.36 -1.27 19.83
C ASP A 471 13.45 -0.65 18.43
N TYR A 472 13.93 -1.46 17.49
CA TYR A 472 13.98 -1.18 16.05
C TYR A 472 13.18 -2.25 15.28
N VAL A 473 12.20 -1.83 14.48
CA VAL A 473 11.27 -2.70 13.75
C VAL A 473 11.60 -2.68 12.26
N TYR A 474 11.58 -3.85 11.61
CA TYR A 474 11.91 -3.97 10.18
C TYR A 474 10.79 -3.45 9.27
N ASP A 475 9.54 -3.74 9.62
CA ASP A 475 8.37 -3.25 8.89
C ASP A 475 7.22 -2.90 9.84
N PHE A 476 7.21 -1.65 10.31
CA PHE A 476 6.24 -1.21 11.31
C PHE A 476 4.87 -0.89 10.71
N ARG A 477 4.79 -0.63 9.39
CA ARG A 477 3.53 -0.42 8.67
C ARG A 477 2.58 -1.59 8.87
N LEU A 478 3.12 -2.81 8.85
CA LEU A 478 2.36 -4.05 9.00
C LEU A 478 1.88 -4.31 10.44
N ILE A 479 2.17 -3.42 11.38
CA ILE A 479 1.78 -3.53 12.80
C ILE A 479 0.83 -2.38 13.20
N ASN A 480 1.11 -1.16 12.72
CA ASN A 480 0.34 0.04 13.05
C ASN A 480 -0.81 0.34 12.04
N TYR A 481 -1.09 -0.59 11.13
CA TYR A 481 -2.20 -0.57 10.17
C TYR A 481 -2.86 -1.95 10.14
N PRO A 482 -4.21 -2.06 10.12
CA PRO A 482 -4.86 -3.36 10.00
C PRO A 482 -4.61 -3.95 8.63
N VAL A 483 -4.07 -5.17 8.60
CA VAL A 483 -3.74 -5.92 7.39
C VAL A 483 -4.38 -7.31 7.36
N ALA A 484 -4.78 -7.89 8.51
CA ALA A 484 -5.35 -9.24 8.58
C ALA A 484 -6.32 -9.43 9.75
N LEU A 485 -7.58 -8.99 9.60
CA LEU A 485 -8.58 -9.16 10.67
C LEU A 485 -8.82 -10.64 10.98
N LEU A 486 -8.86 -10.97 12.27
CA LEU A 486 -9.03 -12.33 12.75
C LEU A 486 -10.49 -12.79 12.60
N SER A 487 -10.66 -14.03 12.13
CA SER A 487 -11.94 -14.74 12.18
C SER A 487 -12.53 -14.81 13.61
N THR A 488 -13.86 -14.95 13.72
CA THR A 488 -14.52 -15.36 14.98
C THR A 488 -14.71 -16.87 14.99
N ASP A 489 -15.07 -17.45 16.13
CA ASP A 489 -15.30 -18.91 16.24
C ASP A 489 -16.47 -19.39 15.34
N GLU A 490 -17.44 -18.51 15.05
CA GLU A 490 -18.62 -18.83 14.23
C GLU A 490 -18.53 -18.32 12.78
N SER A 491 -17.73 -17.29 12.53
CA SER A 491 -17.62 -16.62 11.22
C SER A 491 -16.18 -16.61 10.71
N PRO A 492 -15.74 -17.68 10.04
CA PRO A 492 -14.42 -17.72 9.40
C PRO A 492 -14.33 -16.82 8.17
N ALA A 493 -13.18 -16.18 7.97
CA ALA A 493 -12.96 -15.27 6.84
C ALA A 493 -12.80 -15.99 5.49
N ILE A 494 -12.22 -17.20 5.50
CA ILE A 494 -11.69 -17.89 4.32
C ILE A 494 -12.06 -19.39 4.28
N ASP A 495 -13.29 -19.74 4.67
CA ASP A 495 -13.78 -21.14 4.67
C ASP A 495 -14.26 -21.67 3.32
N GLY A 496 -14.19 -20.85 2.25
CA GLY A 496 -14.62 -21.21 0.91
C GLY A 496 -16.13 -21.14 0.67
N ARG A 497 -16.94 -20.75 1.67
CA ARG A 497 -18.39 -20.61 1.52
C ARG A 497 -18.78 -19.20 1.08
N PRO A 498 -19.74 -19.05 0.14
CA PRO A 498 -20.30 -17.75 -0.20
C PRO A 498 -20.87 -17.03 1.03
N GLY A 499 -20.58 -15.72 1.14
CA GLY A 499 -21.08 -14.86 2.21
C GLY A 499 -20.34 -14.94 3.55
N ASN A 500 -19.30 -15.77 3.68
CA ASN A 500 -18.49 -15.87 4.90
C ASN A 500 -17.87 -14.53 5.35
N GLU A 501 -17.33 -13.75 4.40
CA GLU A 501 -16.75 -12.42 4.65
C GLU A 501 -17.79 -11.46 5.25
N GLN A 502 -19.03 -11.50 4.75
CA GLN A 502 -20.09 -10.62 5.23
C GLN A 502 -20.50 -10.98 6.66
N LYS A 503 -20.61 -12.26 6.99
CA LYS A 503 -20.90 -12.73 8.35
C LYS A 503 -19.84 -12.27 9.34
N LEU A 504 -18.55 -12.43 8.99
CA LEU A 504 -17.45 -11.95 9.83
C LEU A 504 -17.52 -10.43 10.02
N LYS A 505 -17.82 -9.68 8.96
CA LYS A 505 -17.97 -8.22 9.06
C LYS A 505 -19.12 -7.79 9.97
N ASP A 506 -20.24 -8.52 9.96
CA ASP A 506 -21.37 -8.26 10.84
C ASP A 506 -21.04 -8.56 12.32
N ASP A 507 -20.31 -9.65 12.58
CA ASP A 507 -19.78 -9.97 13.92
C ASP A 507 -18.81 -8.89 14.43
N LEU A 508 -17.81 -8.53 13.61
CA LEU A 508 -16.82 -7.52 13.98
C LEU A 508 -17.45 -6.12 14.15
N ALA A 509 -18.51 -5.81 13.40
CA ALA A 509 -19.29 -4.60 13.59
C ALA A 509 -20.04 -4.61 14.93
N SER A 510 -20.61 -5.76 15.30
CA SER A 510 -21.29 -5.94 16.60
C SER A 510 -20.33 -5.83 17.78
N MET A 511 -19.08 -6.26 17.61
CA MET A 511 -17.99 -6.06 18.57
C MET A 511 -17.43 -4.61 18.59
N GLY A 512 -17.92 -3.73 17.71
CA GLY A 512 -17.41 -2.35 17.57
C GLY A 512 -16.02 -2.25 16.94
N VAL A 513 -15.44 -3.35 16.46
CA VAL A 513 -14.09 -3.44 15.88
C VAL A 513 -14.05 -2.96 14.45
N PHE A 514 -15.11 -3.19 13.67
CA PHE A 514 -15.13 -2.93 12.23
C PHE A 514 -16.48 -2.36 11.75
N HIS A 515 -16.65 -2.18 10.44
CA HIS A 515 -17.92 -1.78 9.84
C HIS A 515 -18.23 -2.59 8.58
N ARG A 516 -19.50 -2.98 8.42
CA ARG A 516 -19.99 -3.82 7.32
C ARG A 516 -19.85 -3.22 5.91
N ASP A 517 -19.73 -1.90 5.79
CA ASP A 517 -19.54 -1.26 4.47
C ASP A 517 -18.07 -1.21 4.05
N MET A 518 -17.14 -1.46 4.97
CA MET A 518 -15.71 -1.47 4.67
C MET A 518 -15.28 -2.83 4.08
N PRO A 519 -14.41 -2.86 3.06
CA PRO A 519 -13.77 -4.09 2.61
C PRO A 519 -12.95 -4.74 3.73
N LEU A 520 -13.06 -6.06 3.91
CA LEU A 520 -12.28 -6.75 4.93
C LEU A 520 -10.77 -6.63 4.65
N TYR A 521 -9.99 -6.32 5.69
CA TYR A 521 -8.53 -6.25 5.61
C TYR A 521 -7.92 -7.66 5.59
N MET A 522 -7.25 -8.00 4.50
CA MET A 522 -6.56 -9.27 4.29
C MET A 522 -5.18 -9.04 3.63
N LEU A 523 -4.18 -9.84 4.03
CA LEU A 523 -2.83 -9.79 3.47
C LEU A 523 -2.81 -10.17 1.99
N TYR A 524 -3.55 -11.23 1.66
CA TYR A 524 -3.76 -11.69 0.30
C TYR A 524 -5.26 -11.77 0.05
N ARG A 525 -5.75 -11.02 -0.94
CA ARG A 525 -7.18 -10.81 -1.14
C ARG A 525 -7.63 -11.35 -2.50
N LEU A 526 -8.69 -12.16 -2.50
CA LEU A 526 -9.39 -12.55 -3.71
C LEU A 526 -10.03 -11.32 -4.38
N ARG A 527 -9.67 -11.07 -5.63
CA ARG A 527 -10.34 -10.13 -6.52
C ARG A 527 -11.45 -10.91 -7.22
N VAL A 528 -12.66 -10.78 -6.68
CA VAL A 528 -13.86 -11.49 -7.14
C VAL A 528 -14.34 -10.89 -8.46
N PHE A 529 -14.60 -11.75 -9.45
CA PHE A 529 -15.00 -11.34 -10.80
C PHE A 529 -16.23 -10.41 -10.80
N ASP A 530 -17.30 -10.77 -10.11
CA ASP A 530 -18.55 -9.98 -10.09
C ASP A 530 -18.38 -8.56 -9.53
N THR A 531 -17.35 -8.34 -8.71
CA THR A 531 -17.09 -7.03 -8.09
C THR A 531 -16.07 -6.21 -8.87
N ILE A 532 -15.03 -6.86 -9.39
CA ILE A 532 -13.84 -6.19 -9.95
C ILE A 532 -13.79 -6.25 -11.48
N GLY A 533 -14.46 -7.25 -12.08
CA GLY A 533 -14.42 -7.53 -13.52
C GLY A 533 -13.32 -8.51 -13.96
N PHE A 534 -12.56 -9.06 -13.01
CA PHE A 534 -11.61 -10.15 -13.25
C PHE A 534 -11.47 -11.04 -12.01
N SER A 535 -11.10 -12.30 -12.21
CA SER A 535 -10.77 -13.23 -11.12
C SER A 535 -9.26 -13.22 -10.88
N GLY A 536 -8.86 -12.97 -9.64
CA GLY A 536 -7.46 -13.09 -9.25
C GLY A 536 -7.17 -12.73 -7.82
N PHE A 537 -5.94 -12.30 -7.53
CA PHE A 537 -5.50 -12.03 -6.17
C PHE A 537 -4.72 -10.75 -6.05
N GLU A 538 -4.79 -10.13 -4.88
CA GLU A 538 -4.05 -8.93 -4.54
C GLU A 538 -3.20 -9.13 -3.28
N GLY A 539 -1.90 -8.91 -3.40
CA GLY A 539 -0.98 -8.78 -2.27
C GLY A 539 -1.00 -7.36 -1.71
N ARG A 540 -1.37 -7.23 -0.44
CA ARG A 540 -1.46 -5.94 0.29
C ARG A 540 -0.37 -5.73 1.34
N TYR A 541 0.61 -6.62 1.38
CA TYR A 541 1.67 -6.68 2.38
C TYR A 541 2.98 -5.99 1.97
N TYR A 542 3.04 -5.32 0.81
CA TYR A 542 4.23 -4.55 0.43
C TYR A 542 4.17 -3.13 0.99
N SER A 543 5.23 -2.79 1.73
CA SER A 543 5.44 -1.45 2.29
C SER A 543 6.23 -0.58 1.31
N LEU A 544 7.53 -0.37 1.53
CA LEU A 544 8.40 0.40 0.64
C LEU A 544 9.44 -0.50 -0.05
N PHE A 545 9.53 -0.39 -1.37
CA PHE A 545 10.62 -0.99 -2.15
C PHE A 545 11.82 -0.05 -2.22
N ASN A 546 13.03 -0.59 -2.01
CA ASN A 546 14.26 0.20 -2.18
C ASN A 546 14.57 0.40 -3.67
N ARG A 547 14.31 -0.62 -4.53
CA ARG A 547 14.43 -0.54 -5.99
C ARG A 547 13.25 -1.25 -6.66
N PHE A 548 12.67 -0.69 -7.72
CA PHE A 548 11.55 -1.35 -8.39
C PHE A 548 12.02 -2.56 -9.20
N MET A 549 13.04 -2.37 -10.02
CA MET A 549 13.50 -3.40 -10.96
C MET A 549 14.16 -4.61 -10.30
N ASP A 550 14.66 -4.44 -9.07
CA ASP A 550 15.26 -5.54 -8.31
C ASP A 550 14.32 -6.09 -7.22
N ASP A 551 13.67 -5.22 -6.43
CA ASP A 551 12.88 -5.68 -5.29
C ASP A 551 11.45 -6.01 -5.69
N MET A 552 10.76 -5.06 -6.33
CA MET A 552 9.37 -5.26 -6.73
C MET A 552 9.27 -6.37 -7.77
N ALA A 553 10.13 -6.38 -8.79
CA ALA A 553 10.10 -7.39 -9.84
C ALA A 553 10.20 -8.82 -9.28
N GLN A 554 11.17 -9.07 -8.39
CA GLN A 554 11.38 -10.39 -7.79
C GLN A 554 10.26 -10.75 -6.79
N ALA A 555 9.71 -9.77 -6.07
CA ALA A 555 8.55 -9.98 -5.23
C ALA A 555 7.31 -10.41 -6.03
N VAL A 556 7.03 -9.76 -7.16
CA VAL A 556 5.90 -10.15 -8.03
C VAL A 556 6.11 -11.55 -8.60
N ASN A 557 7.32 -11.88 -9.05
CA ASN A 557 7.65 -13.23 -9.52
C ASN A 557 7.40 -14.29 -8.43
N LEU A 558 7.85 -14.02 -7.19
CA LEU A 558 7.64 -14.94 -6.08
C LEU A 558 6.16 -15.07 -5.70
N GLN A 559 5.39 -13.98 -5.73
CA GLN A 559 3.94 -14.00 -5.51
C GLN A 559 3.21 -14.85 -6.55
N LEU A 560 3.58 -14.70 -7.83
CA LEU A 560 3.08 -15.54 -8.92
C LEU A 560 3.40 -17.02 -8.67
N LEU A 561 4.67 -17.34 -8.40
CA LEU A 561 5.11 -18.72 -8.18
C LEU A 561 4.37 -19.38 -7.02
N ILE A 562 4.19 -18.67 -5.89
CA ILE A 562 3.47 -19.18 -4.72
C ILE A 562 1.98 -19.37 -5.04
N THR A 563 1.38 -18.48 -5.82
CA THR A 563 -0.03 -18.59 -6.24
C THR A 563 -0.23 -19.82 -7.14
N ALA A 564 0.64 -20.01 -8.12
CA ALA A 564 0.62 -21.19 -8.99
C ALA A 564 0.87 -22.49 -8.22
N LEU A 565 1.81 -22.47 -7.27
CA LEU A 565 2.09 -23.60 -6.38
C LEU A 565 0.87 -23.95 -5.50
N ALA A 566 0.14 -22.95 -5.01
CA ALA A 566 -1.09 -23.18 -4.26
C ALA A 566 -2.13 -23.92 -5.12
N TYR A 567 -2.37 -23.47 -6.35
CA TYR A 567 -3.24 -24.19 -7.29
C TYR A 567 -2.74 -25.61 -7.58
N LYS A 568 -1.42 -25.79 -7.75
CA LYS A 568 -0.81 -27.12 -7.94
C LYS A 568 -1.17 -28.05 -6.78
N TYR A 569 -1.01 -27.61 -5.54
CA TYR A 569 -1.36 -28.43 -4.38
C TYR A 569 -2.84 -28.80 -4.33
N ILE A 570 -3.73 -27.87 -4.71
CA ILE A 570 -5.17 -28.09 -4.69
C ILE A 570 -5.57 -29.11 -5.77
N PHE A 571 -5.16 -28.89 -7.02
CA PHE A 571 -5.54 -29.76 -8.14
C PHE A 571 -4.86 -31.13 -8.11
N GLN A 572 -3.72 -31.25 -7.44
CA GLN A 572 -3.11 -32.54 -7.13
C GLN A 572 -3.69 -33.22 -5.88
N ARG A 573 -4.77 -32.68 -5.30
CA ARG A 573 -5.47 -33.20 -4.11
C ARG A 573 -4.56 -33.33 -2.87
N GLN A 574 -3.47 -32.56 -2.82
CA GLN A 574 -2.54 -32.58 -1.69
C GLN A 574 -3.00 -31.70 -0.54
N VAL A 575 -3.79 -30.66 -0.84
CA VAL A 575 -4.30 -29.71 0.16
C VAL A 575 -5.77 -29.41 -0.13
N SER A 576 -6.57 -29.36 0.94
CA SER A 576 -7.99 -28.98 0.95
C SER A 576 -8.27 -28.13 2.18
N HIS A 577 -9.48 -27.54 2.30
CA HIS A 577 -9.85 -26.77 3.49
C HIS A 577 -9.68 -27.54 4.80
N ALA A 578 -9.87 -28.88 4.80
CA ALA A 578 -9.69 -29.71 5.99
C ALA A 578 -8.23 -29.79 6.48
N HIS A 579 -7.25 -29.57 5.59
CA HIS A 579 -5.83 -29.59 5.95
C HIS A 579 -5.36 -28.28 6.61
N ILE A 580 -6.14 -27.20 6.47
CA ILE A 580 -5.88 -25.89 7.07
C ILE A 580 -7.20 -25.38 7.69
N PRO A 581 -7.53 -25.82 8.92
CA PRO A 581 -8.77 -25.43 9.60
C PRO A 581 -8.95 -23.91 9.74
N ASP A 582 -10.21 -23.51 9.87
CA ASP A 582 -10.67 -22.11 9.87
C ASP A 582 -10.80 -21.48 11.27
N ASP A 583 -10.43 -22.20 12.33
CA ASP A 583 -10.56 -21.66 13.68
C ASP A 583 -9.56 -20.50 13.93
N PRO A 584 -9.92 -19.52 14.77
CA PRO A 584 -9.09 -18.35 15.05
C PRO A 584 -7.69 -18.71 15.61
N THR A 585 -7.56 -19.85 16.29
CA THR A 585 -6.27 -20.28 16.86
C THR A 585 -5.31 -20.72 15.75
N VAL A 586 -5.76 -21.57 14.82
CA VAL A 586 -4.97 -22.00 13.65
C VAL A 586 -4.66 -20.82 12.73
N GLU A 587 -5.59 -19.90 12.55
CA GLU A 587 -5.38 -18.64 11.83
C GLU A 587 -4.31 -17.77 12.44
N SER A 588 -4.42 -17.56 13.74
CA SER A 588 -3.40 -16.81 14.47
C SER A 588 -2.06 -17.54 14.48
N GLU A 589 -2.04 -18.87 14.50
CA GLU A 589 -0.82 -19.68 14.51
C GLU A 589 0.00 -19.48 13.24
N ARG A 590 -0.64 -19.50 12.06
CA ARG A 590 0.03 -19.25 10.77
C ARG A 590 0.41 -17.78 10.58
N ARG A 591 -0.44 -16.83 10.99
CA ARG A 591 -0.20 -15.38 10.80
C ARG A 591 0.86 -14.81 11.75
N GLN A 592 1.05 -15.38 12.95
CA GLN A 592 2.06 -14.88 13.89
C GLN A 592 3.48 -14.86 13.28
N ILE A 593 3.75 -15.75 12.32
CA ILE A 593 5.07 -15.91 11.71
C ILE A 593 5.38 -14.66 10.88
N PHE A 594 4.39 -14.18 10.12
CA PHE A 594 4.46 -12.97 9.31
C PHE A 594 4.67 -11.73 10.19
N PHE A 595 3.81 -11.50 11.19
CA PHE A 595 3.97 -10.38 12.11
C PHE A 595 5.28 -10.45 12.91
N GLY A 596 5.67 -11.65 13.32
CA GLY A 596 6.95 -11.89 13.98
C GLY A 596 8.14 -11.53 13.08
N ALA A 597 8.07 -11.81 11.79
CA ALA A 597 9.09 -11.42 10.81
C ALA A 597 9.12 -9.90 10.58
N ALA A 598 7.95 -9.24 10.49
CA ALA A 598 7.81 -7.79 10.41
C ALA A 598 8.45 -7.06 11.60
N ILE A 599 8.21 -7.56 12.82
CA ILE A 599 8.81 -7.03 14.06
C ILE A 599 10.31 -7.34 14.13
N GLY A 600 10.78 -8.41 13.48
CA GLY A 600 12.14 -8.92 13.62
C GLY A 600 12.34 -9.84 14.83
N ILE A 601 11.28 -10.49 15.30
CA ILE A 601 11.34 -11.46 16.41
C ILE A 601 11.98 -12.78 15.91
N PRO A 602 13.00 -13.31 16.61
CA PRO A 602 13.78 -14.44 16.09
C PRO A 602 13.10 -15.80 16.18
N THR A 603 12.06 -15.95 17.01
CA THR A 603 11.36 -17.23 17.21
C THR A 603 9.88 -17.04 17.47
N PHE A 604 9.07 -17.95 16.93
CA PHE A 604 7.61 -18.06 17.13
C PHE A 604 7.25 -19.44 17.71
N PHE A 605 5.96 -19.70 17.95
CA PHE A 605 5.50 -20.93 18.59
C PHE A 605 4.36 -21.60 17.82
N VAL A 606 4.41 -22.93 17.73
CA VAL A 606 3.38 -23.76 17.08
C VAL A 606 2.97 -24.86 18.04
N HIS A 607 1.68 -25.15 18.15
CA HIS A 607 1.18 -26.25 18.97
C HIS A 607 1.67 -27.59 18.42
N LYS A 608 2.06 -28.52 19.30
CA LYS A 608 2.60 -29.83 18.88
C LYS A 608 1.59 -30.72 18.15
N SER A 609 0.31 -30.52 18.44
CA SER A 609 -0.81 -31.17 17.76
C SER A 609 -1.67 -30.08 17.11
N THR A 610 -1.04 -29.29 16.23
CA THR A 610 -1.76 -28.29 15.46
C THR A 610 -2.74 -28.97 14.50
N GLY A 611 -3.92 -28.39 14.30
CA GLY A 611 -4.86 -28.88 13.27
C GLY A 611 -4.38 -28.59 11.84
N ASN A 612 -3.35 -27.74 11.69
CA ASN A 612 -2.83 -27.33 10.40
C ASN A 612 -1.80 -28.33 9.85
N GLN A 613 -2.29 -29.33 9.13
CA GLN A 613 -1.46 -30.39 8.54
C GLN A 613 -0.48 -29.84 7.49
N PHE A 614 -0.83 -28.76 6.81
CA PHE A 614 0.07 -28.09 5.86
C PHE A 614 1.27 -27.45 6.58
N MET A 615 1.04 -26.78 7.71
CA MET A 615 2.10 -26.26 8.57
C MET A 615 3.01 -27.40 9.06
N GLU A 616 2.46 -28.54 9.47
CA GLU A 616 3.27 -29.70 9.87
C GLU A 616 4.21 -30.19 8.76
N LYS A 617 3.73 -30.23 7.50
CA LYS A 617 4.55 -30.58 6.33
C LYS A 617 5.77 -29.65 6.18
N ILE A 618 5.60 -28.35 6.45
CA ILE A 618 6.69 -27.35 6.42
C ILE A 618 7.62 -27.52 7.62
N LEU A 619 7.07 -27.74 8.81
CA LEU A 619 7.85 -27.91 10.04
C LEU A 619 8.75 -29.14 10.01
N ARG A 620 8.34 -30.24 9.35
CA ARG A 620 9.20 -31.42 9.14
C ARG A 620 10.48 -31.11 8.37
N ARG A 621 10.49 -30.06 7.54
CA ARG A 621 11.65 -29.56 6.81
C ARG A 621 12.38 -28.43 7.53
N THR A 622 11.90 -28.01 8.71
CA THR A 622 12.45 -26.89 9.46
C THR A 622 13.43 -27.40 10.51
N HIS A 623 14.66 -26.87 10.49
CA HIS A 623 15.69 -27.25 11.46
C HIS A 623 15.57 -26.44 12.76
N ASN A 624 16.27 -26.90 13.81
CA ASN A 624 16.37 -26.21 15.11
C ASN A 624 15.03 -25.94 15.81
N ILE A 625 14.05 -26.83 15.62
CA ILE A 625 12.81 -26.83 16.40
C ILE A 625 13.09 -27.45 17.77
N ARG A 626 12.59 -26.81 18.83
CA ARG A 626 12.67 -27.34 20.20
C ARG A 626 11.35 -27.26 20.93
N LYS A 627 11.14 -28.13 21.91
CA LYS A 627 10.00 -28.01 22.83
C LYS A 627 10.13 -26.72 23.64
N SER A 628 9.04 -25.96 23.78
CA SER A 628 9.00 -24.79 24.65
C SER A 628 8.99 -25.23 26.11
N GLN A 629 9.93 -24.73 26.92
CA GLN A 629 9.94 -24.96 28.36
C GLN A 629 8.86 -24.18 29.11
N ARG A 630 8.36 -23.09 28.51
CA ARG A 630 7.40 -22.19 29.19
C ARG A 630 5.97 -22.34 28.72
N TYR A 631 5.77 -22.64 27.45
CA TYR A 631 4.45 -22.86 26.88
C TYR A 631 4.32 -24.36 26.68
N ALA A 632 3.75 -25.05 27.67
CA ALA A 632 3.49 -26.48 27.61
C ALA A 632 2.65 -26.79 26.36
N GLY A 633 2.96 -27.88 25.67
CA GLY A 633 2.29 -28.23 24.40
C GLY A 633 2.84 -27.51 23.15
N PHE A 634 3.70 -26.49 23.27
CA PHE A 634 4.22 -25.76 22.10
C PHE A 634 5.64 -26.17 21.69
N LEU A 635 5.88 -26.11 20.38
CA LEU A 635 7.18 -26.08 19.72
C LEU A 635 7.62 -24.63 19.57
N ARG A 636 8.92 -24.36 19.77
CA ARG A 636 9.55 -23.08 19.50
C ARG A 636 10.37 -23.20 18.23
N VAL A 637 10.05 -22.38 17.24
CA VAL A 637 10.62 -22.43 15.90
C VAL A 637 11.39 -21.14 15.62
N HIS A 638 12.54 -21.24 14.95
CA HIS A 638 13.32 -20.09 14.53
C HIS A 638 12.77 -19.51 13.23
N ASN A 639 12.54 -18.20 13.20
CA ASN A 639 11.93 -17.52 12.06
C ASN A 639 12.78 -17.65 10.78
N ILE A 640 14.11 -17.56 10.94
CA ILE A 640 15.07 -17.78 9.84
C ILE A 640 15.04 -19.22 9.31
N GLU A 641 14.94 -20.22 10.19
CA GLU A 641 14.91 -21.63 9.78
C GLU A 641 13.61 -21.99 9.08
N TYR A 642 12.49 -21.40 9.50
CA TYR A 642 11.21 -21.54 8.81
C TYR A 642 11.28 -20.95 7.39
N ARG A 643 11.84 -19.76 7.21
CA ARG A 643 12.04 -19.17 5.87
C ARG A 643 12.94 -20.02 4.97
N ARG A 644 14.02 -20.58 5.51
CA ARG A 644 14.87 -21.55 4.80
C ARG A 644 14.11 -22.82 4.43
N ALA A 645 13.22 -23.30 5.30
CA ALA A 645 12.37 -24.46 5.01
C ALA A 645 11.35 -24.17 3.91
N LEU A 646 10.73 -22.99 3.90
CA LEU A 646 9.84 -22.56 2.82
C LEU A 646 10.57 -22.51 1.47
N LEU A 647 11.80 -21.99 1.44
CA LEU A 647 12.63 -22.01 0.22
C LEU A 647 12.89 -23.45 -0.27
N ARG A 648 13.19 -24.39 0.65
CA ARG A 648 13.32 -25.81 0.29
C ARG A 648 12.02 -26.39 -0.26
N VAL A 649 10.89 -26.10 0.38
CA VAL A 649 9.57 -26.52 -0.09
C VAL A 649 9.31 -26.01 -1.51
N ILE A 650 9.61 -24.74 -1.80
CA ILE A 650 9.43 -24.18 -3.14
C ILE A 650 10.35 -24.89 -4.16
N ARG A 651 11.63 -25.10 -3.82
CA ARG A 651 12.58 -25.79 -4.71
C ARG A 651 12.19 -27.23 -5.02
N GLU A 652 11.62 -27.94 -4.05
CA GLU A 652 11.17 -29.33 -4.19
C GLU A 652 9.83 -29.39 -4.93
N ASP A 653 8.81 -28.72 -4.38
CA ASP A 653 7.42 -28.92 -4.79
C ASP A 653 7.04 -28.06 -6.01
N ALA A 654 7.78 -26.98 -6.30
CA ALA A 654 7.53 -26.10 -7.46
C ALA A 654 8.61 -26.20 -8.55
N LYS A 655 9.47 -27.24 -8.54
CA LYS A 655 10.59 -27.39 -9.48
C LYS A 655 10.19 -27.24 -10.95
N ASP A 656 9.07 -27.84 -11.32
CA ASP A 656 8.46 -27.77 -12.65
C ASP A 656 7.93 -26.37 -12.99
N LEU A 657 7.22 -25.72 -12.07
CA LEU A 657 6.75 -24.35 -12.21
C LEU A 657 7.92 -23.36 -12.37
N VAL A 658 8.98 -23.52 -11.57
CA VAL A 658 10.18 -22.68 -11.64
C VAL A 658 10.82 -22.77 -13.02
N LYS A 659 10.98 -23.99 -13.55
CA LYS A 659 11.53 -24.23 -14.88
C LYS A 659 10.63 -23.65 -15.98
N MET A 660 9.32 -23.88 -15.90
CA MET A 660 8.33 -23.40 -16.88
C MET A 660 8.28 -21.86 -16.93
N MET A 661 8.39 -21.20 -15.78
CA MET A 661 8.30 -19.74 -15.65
C MET A 661 9.66 -19.03 -15.68
N HIS A 662 10.77 -19.77 -15.81
CA HIS A 662 12.14 -19.25 -15.77
C HIS A 662 12.48 -18.44 -14.50
N LEU A 663 12.13 -18.99 -13.32
CA LEU A 663 12.25 -18.30 -12.02
C LEU A 663 13.43 -18.75 -11.16
N GLU A 664 14.45 -19.40 -11.73
CA GLU A 664 15.64 -19.85 -11.01
C GLU A 664 16.38 -18.68 -10.35
N GLU A 665 16.55 -17.58 -11.07
CA GLU A 665 17.20 -16.36 -10.56
C GLU A 665 16.43 -15.77 -9.37
N THR A 666 15.09 -15.80 -9.42
CA THR A 666 14.24 -15.35 -8.30
C THR A 666 14.52 -16.16 -7.03
N LEU A 667 14.70 -17.48 -7.14
CA LEU A 667 15.00 -18.31 -5.98
C LEU A 667 16.44 -18.14 -5.47
N SER A 668 17.40 -17.91 -6.35
CA SER A 668 18.79 -17.58 -5.98
C SER A 668 18.89 -16.21 -5.30
N ASP A 669 18.14 -15.22 -5.77
CA ASP A 669 18.01 -13.92 -5.12
C ASP A 669 17.35 -14.04 -3.73
N LEU A 670 16.23 -14.77 -3.63
CA LEU A 670 15.56 -15.04 -2.36
C LEU A 670 16.50 -15.70 -1.34
N GLU A 671 17.29 -16.69 -1.75
CA GLU A 671 18.25 -17.38 -0.89
C GLU A 671 19.31 -16.42 -0.31
N ARG A 672 19.90 -15.56 -1.15
CA ARG A 672 20.87 -14.54 -0.70
C ARG A 672 20.24 -13.59 0.31
N ARG A 673 19.02 -13.12 0.06
CA ARG A 673 18.32 -12.20 0.97
C ARG A 673 17.96 -12.83 2.31
N ILE A 674 17.65 -14.13 2.33
CA ILE A 674 17.38 -14.87 3.57
C ILE A 674 18.67 -15.06 4.38
N ASN A 675 19.77 -15.45 3.71
CA ASN A 675 21.01 -15.80 4.39
C ASN A 675 21.85 -14.60 4.81
N GLU A 676 21.81 -13.51 4.04
CA GLU A 676 22.59 -12.29 4.24
C GLU A 676 21.67 -11.04 4.24
N PRO A 677 20.72 -10.96 5.18
CA PRO A 677 19.67 -9.95 5.15
C PRO A 677 20.18 -8.53 5.34
N GLU A 678 21.26 -8.30 6.09
CA GLU A 678 21.79 -6.95 6.32
C GLU A 678 22.29 -6.28 5.03
N GLU A 679 22.69 -7.08 4.04
CA GLU A 679 23.24 -6.62 2.76
C GLU A 679 22.22 -6.66 1.62
N PHE A 680 21.51 -7.78 1.47
CA PHE A 680 20.67 -7.98 0.29
C PHE A 680 19.19 -7.70 0.53
N SER A 681 18.71 -7.75 1.79
CA SER A 681 17.29 -7.48 2.06
C SER A 681 16.94 -6.00 1.94
N ALA A 682 15.70 -5.70 1.58
CA ALA A 682 15.21 -4.32 1.53
C ALA A 682 15.30 -3.63 2.89
N ALA A 683 14.96 -4.33 3.99
CA ALA A 683 15.10 -3.80 5.34
C ALA A 683 16.57 -3.43 5.62
N GLY A 684 17.52 -4.33 5.36
CA GLY A 684 18.95 -4.09 5.57
C GLY A 684 19.47 -2.87 4.80
N ARG A 685 19.17 -2.79 3.50
CA ARG A 685 19.61 -1.68 2.64
C ARG A 685 19.03 -0.34 3.06
N LEU A 686 17.71 -0.28 3.31
CA LEU A 686 17.07 0.95 3.77
C LEU A 686 17.64 1.40 5.11
N THR A 687 17.77 0.49 6.09
CA THR A 687 18.33 0.79 7.41
C THR A 687 19.72 1.40 7.29
N ARG A 688 20.61 0.76 6.51
CA ARG A 688 21.98 1.22 6.33
C ARG A 688 22.02 2.64 5.77
N LYS A 689 21.21 2.92 4.74
CA LYS A 689 21.19 4.25 4.11
C LYS A 689 20.58 5.34 4.98
N ILE A 690 19.60 5.00 5.82
CA ILE A 690 19.05 5.92 6.81
C ILE A 690 20.12 6.23 7.87
N LEU A 691 20.80 5.21 8.40
CA LEU A 691 21.87 5.37 9.38
C LEU A 691 23.06 6.16 8.83
N ASP A 692 23.48 5.89 7.58
CA ASP A 692 24.51 6.65 6.86
C ASP A 692 24.13 8.15 6.82
N SER A 693 22.87 8.46 6.48
CA SER A 693 22.38 9.85 6.41
C SER A 693 22.32 10.57 7.77
N ALA A 694 22.20 9.79 8.86
CA ALA A 694 22.22 10.27 10.23
C ALA A 694 23.61 10.16 10.90
N SER A 695 24.65 9.76 10.16
CA SER A 695 26.01 9.53 10.68
C SER A 695 26.06 8.57 11.88
N ALA A 696 25.18 7.57 11.92
CA ALA A 696 25.09 6.57 12.99
C ALA A 696 25.48 5.18 12.47
N LYS A 697 25.98 4.31 13.35
CA LYS A 697 26.29 2.90 13.01
C LYS A 697 25.16 1.95 13.36
N HIS A 698 24.38 2.27 14.39
CA HIS A 698 23.28 1.45 14.87
C HIS A 698 22.06 2.29 15.19
N SER A 699 20.86 1.75 14.95
CA SER A 699 19.58 2.43 15.24
C SER A 699 19.37 2.74 16.72
N THR A 700 20.04 2.02 17.63
CA THR A 700 19.99 2.27 19.08
C THR A 700 20.95 3.37 19.55
N GLN A 701 21.73 3.98 18.65
CA GLN A 701 22.48 5.20 18.94
C GLN A 701 21.64 6.46 18.78
N LEU A 702 20.52 6.35 18.06
CA LEU A 702 19.58 7.42 17.81
C LEU A 702 18.32 7.24 18.67
N THR A 703 17.71 8.37 19.02
CA THR A 703 16.31 8.42 19.49
C THR A 703 15.36 8.02 18.37
N ALA A 704 14.10 7.74 18.73
CA ALA A 704 13.05 7.45 17.76
C ALA A 704 12.86 8.61 16.78
N ASP A 705 12.75 9.84 17.27
CA ASP A 705 12.55 11.02 16.42
C ASP A 705 13.73 11.25 15.48
N GLU A 706 14.97 11.16 15.95
CA GLU A 706 16.16 11.31 15.10
C GLU A 706 16.18 10.28 13.96
N PHE A 707 15.95 9.01 14.26
CA PHE A 707 15.93 7.96 13.24
C PHE A 707 14.76 8.14 12.26
N ASN A 708 13.56 8.41 12.77
CA ASN A 708 12.35 8.49 11.95
C ASN A 708 12.34 9.74 11.06
N LEU A 709 12.82 10.89 11.56
CA LEU A 709 13.03 12.09 10.74
C LEU A 709 14.12 11.90 9.68
N ALA A 710 15.22 11.22 10.02
CA ALA A 710 16.24 10.85 9.05
C ALA A 710 15.69 9.92 7.96
N ALA A 711 14.82 8.97 8.33
CA ALA A 711 14.14 8.10 7.39
C ALA A 711 13.26 8.89 6.41
N GLU A 712 12.42 9.79 6.92
CA GLU A 712 11.58 10.66 6.09
C GLU A 712 12.38 11.53 5.12
N LYS A 713 13.47 12.14 5.62
CA LYS A 713 14.38 12.93 4.79
C LYS A 713 15.01 12.07 3.70
N TYR A 714 15.52 10.89 4.06
CA TYR A 714 16.09 9.95 3.10
C TYR A 714 15.09 9.56 2.00
N TYR A 715 13.85 9.26 2.36
CA TYR A 715 12.79 8.91 1.41
C TYR A 715 12.48 10.06 0.44
N ARG A 716 12.30 11.27 0.99
CA ARG A 716 11.93 12.48 0.23
C ARG A 716 13.03 12.98 -0.70
N GLU A 717 14.29 12.89 -0.28
CA GLU A 717 15.41 13.53 -0.99
C GLU A 717 16.25 12.53 -1.79
N VAL A 718 16.63 11.40 -1.19
CA VAL A 718 17.60 10.47 -1.79
C VAL A 718 16.91 9.34 -2.52
N LEU A 719 15.97 8.65 -1.86
CA LEU A 719 15.28 7.51 -2.47
C LEU A 719 14.41 7.97 -3.65
N LYS A 720 13.70 9.09 -3.52
CA LYS A 720 12.97 9.74 -4.61
C LYS A 720 13.85 9.91 -5.86
N LYS A 721 15.06 10.46 -5.72
CA LYS A 721 15.99 10.66 -6.85
C LYS A 721 16.46 9.33 -7.45
N LYS A 722 16.67 8.30 -6.63
CA LYS A 722 17.00 6.95 -7.14
C LYS A 722 15.86 6.34 -7.94
N HIS A 723 14.62 6.45 -7.46
CA HIS A 723 13.45 6.00 -8.20
C HIS A 723 13.24 6.80 -9.49
N MET A 724 13.53 8.11 -9.48
CA MET A 724 13.55 8.92 -10.71
C MET A 724 14.60 8.44 -11.71
N GLN A 725 15.83 8.14 -11.25
CA GLN A 725 16.88 7.59 -12.10
C GLN A 725 16.46 6.26 -12.71
N GLU A 726 15.93 5.32 -11.91
CA GLU A 726 15.42 4.04 -12.44
C GLU A 726 14.35 4.26 -13.51
N GLY A 727 13.46 5.24 -13.31
CA GLY A 727 12.46 5.62 -14.30
C GLY A 727 13.07 6.23 -15.56
N LEU A 728 14.11 7.05 -15.43
CA LEU A 728 14.78 7.72 -16.55
C LEU A 728 15.52 6.70 -17.42
N ASP A 729 16.20 5.72 -16.81
CA ASP A 729 16.90 4.65 -17.51
C ASP A 729 15.89 3.82 -18.35
N LEU A 730 14.75 3.46 -17.75
CA LEU A 730 13.67 2.75 -18.44
C LEU A 730 13.03 3.60 -19.54
N PHE A 731 12.86 4.90 -19.29
CA PHE A 731 12.29 5.83 -20.26
C PHE A 731 13.21 5.98 -21.46
N ALA A 732 14.52 6.06 -21.27
CA ALA A 732 15.50 6.08 -22.35
C ALA A 732 15.42 4.80 -23.21
N CYS A 733 15.31 3.62 -22.58
CA CYS A 733 15.10 2.35 -23.30
C CYS A 733 13.79 2.35 -24.10
N ALA A 734 12.71 2.90 -23.55
CA ALA A 734 11.42 3.00 -24.22
C ALA A 734 11.47 3.98 -25.40
N LEU A 735 12.10 5.15 -25.24
CA LEU A 735 12.29 6.13 -26.31
C LEU A 735 13.13 5.58 -27.45
N LYS A 736 14.18 4.81 -27.15
CA LYS A 736 14.99 4.14 -28.19
C LYS A 736 14.15 3.20 -29.06
N LYS A 737 13.16 2.52 -28.47
CA LYS A 737 12.21 1.68 -29.22
C LYS A 737 11.23 2.55 -30.00
N LEU A 738 10.64 3.55 -29.36
CA LEU A 738 9.63 4.46 -29.95
C LEU A 738 10.19 5.22 -31.18
N ASP A 739 11.40 5.77 -31.06
CA ASP A 739 12.10 6.57 -32.09
C ASP A 739 13.01 5.71 -32.99
N SER A 740 12.72 4.41 -33.12
CA SER A 740 13.47 3.50 -33.97
C SER A 740 13.04 3.60 -35.44
N TRP A 741 13.96 3.27 -36.37
CA TRP A 741 13.66 3.18 -37.81
C TRP A 741 12.45 2.29 -38.13
N THR A 742 12.26 1.20 -37.38
CA THR A 742 11.13 0.29 -37.55
C THR A 742 9.80 0.98 -37.26
N ASN A 743 9.68 1.67 -36.13
CA ASN A 743 8.48 2.42 -35.78
C ASN A 743 8.27 3.64 -36.67
N TRP A 744 9.37 4.29 -37.09
CA TRP A 744 9.32 5.42 -38.02
C TRP A 744 8.74 5.01 -39.38
N ARG A 745 9.12 3.84 -39.90
CA ARG A 745 8.50 3.27 -41.13
C ARG A 745 7.01 2.95 -40.96
N GLY A 746 6.58 2.61 -39.74
CA GLY A 746 5.17 2.39 -39.41
C GLY A 746 4.32 3.67 -39.38
N GLY A 747 4.93 4.86 -39.34
CA GLY A 747 4.27 6.15 -39.54
C GLY A 747 3.42 6.67 -38.36
N LEU A 748 2.98 5.80 -37.45
CA LEU A 748 2.01 6.11 -36.40
C LEU A 748 2.46 7.27 -35.48
N TYR A 749 3.73 7.29 -35.09
CA TYR A 749 4.26 8.26 -34.12
C TYR A 749 4.95 9.46 -34.78
N ASN A 750 5.18 9.44 -36.10
CA ASN A 750 6.08 10.39 -36.77
C ASN A 750 5.65 11.84 -36.60
N LYS A 751 4.36 12.12 -36.78
CA LYS A 751 3.81 13.48 -36.63
C LYS A 751 3.94 13.98 -35.20
N ALA A 752 3.62 13.13 -34.22
CA ALA A 752 3.72 13.47 -32.81
C ALA A 752 5.18 13.72 -32.40
N LEU A 753 6.10 12.83 -32.78
CA LEU A 753 7.53 12.98 -32.50
C LEU A 753 8.12 14.22 -33.16
N LEU A 754 7.82 14.47 -34.44
CA LEU A 754 8.27 15.68 -35.15
C LEU A 754 7.76 16.95 -34.45
N LYS A 755 6.51 16.95 -33.99
CA LYS A 755 5.91 18.09 -33.27
C LYS A 755 6.57 18.33 -31.90
N ILE A 756 6.91 17.26 -31.17
CA ILE A 756 7.52 17.38 -29.85
C ILE A 756 9.00 17.77 -29.97
N LEU A 757 9.76 17.09 -30.83
CA LEU A 757 11.22 17.13 -30.86
C LEU A 757 11.78 18.04 -31.96
N ASN A 758 10.96 18.46 -32.92
CA ASN A 758 11.37 19.27 -34.07
C ASN A 758 12.59 18.68 -34.83
N GLY A 759 12.57 17.36 -35.05
CA GLY A 759 13.62 16.63 -35.77
C GLY A 759 14.82 16.20 -34.91
N ARG A 760 14.83 16.52 -33.62
CA ARG A 760 15.84 15.99 -32.67
C ARG A 760 15.57 14.54 -32.32
N ASN A 761 16.63 13.78 -32.03
CA ASN A 761 16.51 12.42 -31.50
C ASN A 761 15.94 12.42 -30.06
N ALA A 762 15.04 11.50 -29.77
CA ALA A 762 14.34 11.44 -28.48
C ALA A 762 15.26 11.08 -27.30
N VAL A 763 16.23 10.18 -27.52
CA VAL A 763 17.16 9.71 -26.49
C VAL A 763 18.18 10.80 -26.16
N ASP A 764 18.73 11.47 -27.16
CA ASP A 764 19.66 12.58 -26.96
C ASP A 764 18.99 13.74 -26.21
N PHE A 765 17.73 14.06 -26.57
CA PHE A 765 16.93 15.06 -25.85
C PHE A 765 16.75 14.72 -24.37
N LEU A 766 16.47 13.45 -24.05
CA LEU A 766 16.34 13.00 -22.67
C LEU A 766 17.66 13.08 -21.92
N ALA A 767 18.76 12.60 -22.53
CA ALA A 767 20.09 12.61 -21.92
C ALA A 767 20.56 14.03 -21.56
N GLU A 768 20.31 15.01 -22.44
CA GLU A 768 20.60 16.42 -22.15
C GLU A 768 19.73 17.00 -21.02
N SER A 769 18.52 16.45 -20.83
CA SER A 769 17.57 16.93 -19.82
C SER A 769 17.72 16.22 -18.46
N GLU A 770 18.40 15.07 -18.41
CA GLU A 770 18.40 14.13 -17.28
C GLU A 770 18.83 14.79 -15.96
N LYS A 771 19.98 15.46 -15.95
CA LYS A 771 20.49 16.14 -14.75
C LYS A 771 19.51 17.23 -14.27
N ALA A 772 18.95 18.00 -15.20
CA ALA A 772 18.00 19.05 -14.87
C ALA A 772 16.66 18.51 -14.34
N VAL A 773 16.25 17.30 -14.76
CA VAL A 773 15.10 16.58 -14.18
C VAL A 773 15.40 16.17 -12.75
N LEU A 774 16.56 15.58 -12.48
CA LEU A 774 16.96 15.09 -11.15
C LEU A 774 17.19 16.22 -10.14
N ASP A 775 17.68 17.36 -10.63
CA ASP A 775 17.86 18.58 -9.84
C ASP A 775 16.58 19.43 -9.78
N GLU A 776 15.51 18.98 -10.44
CA GLU A 776 14.21 19.65 -10.54
C GLU A 776 14.32 21.09 -11.06
N THR A 777 15.28 21.39 -11.95
CA THR A 777 15.57 22.73 -12.51
C THR A 777 15.01 22.95 -13.92
N LEU A 778 14.51 21.90 -14.58
CA LEU A 778 14.05 21.94 -15.97
C LEU A 778 12.89 22.92 -16.19
N SER A 779 12.89 23.65 -17.32
CA SER A 779 11.83 24.62 -17.64
C SER A 779 10.46 23.95 -17.91
N SER A 780 9.37 24.67 -17.70
CA SER A 780 8.01 24.15 -17.92
C SER A 780 7.76 23.70 -19.36
N LYS A 781 8.40 24.35 -20.35
CA LYS A 781 8.27 23.98 -21.77
C LYS A 781 8.91 22.62 -22.07
N LEU A 782 10.12 22.39 -21.56
CA LEU A 782 10.83 21.11 -21.73
C LEU A 782 10.15 19.99 -20.94
N LEU A 783 9.63 20.27 -19.74
CA LEU A 783 8.81 19.34 -18.96
C LEU A 783 7.55 18.92 -19.74
N GLU A 784 6.88 19.85 -20.42
CA GLU A 784 5.72 19.53 -21.25
C GLU A 784 6.08 18.54 -22.37
N GLN A 785 7.23 18.72 -23.03
CA GLN A 785 7.72 17.80 -24.05
C GLN A 785 8.00 16.40 -23.48
N LEU A 786 8.63 16.32 -22.30
CA LEU A 786 8.86 15.04 -21.61
C LEU A 786 7.54 14.34 -21.22
N ILE A 787 6.54 15.10 -20.74
CA ILE A 787 5.20 14.57 -20.45
C ILE A 787 4.59 13.98 -21.73
N HIS A 788 4.64 14.70 -22.85
CA HIS A 788 4.10 14.23 -24.12
C HIS A 788 4.79 12.97 -24.63
N LEU A 789 6.13 12.90 -24.55
CA LEU A 789 6.90 11.70 -24.88
C LEU A 789 6.53 10.51 -24.00
N MET A 790 6.38 10.73 -22.70
CA MET A 790 5.98 9.69 -21.75
C MET A 790 4.56 9.16 -22.06
N LEU A 791 3.63 10.04 -22.46
CA LEU A 791 2.30 9.61 -22.89
C LEU A 791 2.33 8.74 -24.16
N LEU A 792 3.23 9.00 -25.11
CA LEU A 792 3.42 8.13 -26.27
C LEU A 792 3.99 6.76 -25.87
N VAL A 793 4.93 6.72 -24.91
CA VAL A 793 5.45 5.46 -24.36
C VAL A 793 4.33 4.64 -23.72
N PHE A 794 3.48 5.26 -22.89
CA PHE A 794 2.33 4.57 -22.30
C PHE A 794 1.31 4.11 -23.35
N TYR A 795 1.08 4.92 -24.39
CA TYR A 795 0.20 4.54 -25.49
C TYR A 795 0.71 3.28 -26.21
N GLN A 796 2.01 3.24 -26.53
CA GLN A 796 2.65 2.07 -27.13
C GLN A 796 2.57 0.84 -26.21
N LEU A 797 2.87 1.00 -24.92
CA LEU A 797 2.80 -0.07 -23.94
C LEU A 797 1.38 -0.67 -23.85
N ASN A 798 0.36 0.18 -23.84
CA ASN A 798 -1.02 -0.26 -23.82
C ASN A 798 -1.43 -0.99 -25.11
N LEU A 799 -0.95 -0.57 -26.29
CA LEU A 799 -1.18 -1.32 -27.54
C LEU A 799 -0.56 -2.72 -27.48
N GLN A 800 0.68 -2.83 -26.98
CA GLN A 800 1.36 -4.12 -26.80
C GLN A 800 0.59 -5.04 -25.85
N CYS A 801 0.11 -4.50 -24.72
CA CYS A 801 -0.68 -5.26 -23.76
C CYS A 801 -2.03 -5.71 -24.35
N ILE A 802 -2.69 -4.88 -25.16
CA ILE A 802 -3.96 -5.25 -25.82
C ILE A 802 -3.72 -6.38 -26.83
N GLN A 803 -2.68 -6.29 -27.66
CA GLN A 803 -2.34 -7.34 -28.61
C GLN A 803 -2.09 -8.67 -27.90
N ALA A 804 -1.26 -8.65 -26.85
CA ALA A 804 -0.95 -9.83 -26.05
C ALA A 804 -2.12 -10.36 -25.18
N ASN A 805 -3.25 -9.64 -25.11
CA ASN A 805 -4.47 -10.08 -24.41
C ASN A 805 -5.53 -10.67 -25.37
N HIS A 806 -5.39 -10.43 -26.68
CA HIS A 806 -6.29 -10.96 -27.71
C HIS A 806 -5.80 -12.30 -28.26
N ASP A 807 -4.49 -12.53 -28.22
CA ASP A 807 -3.86 -13.85 -28.37
C ASP A 807 -4.01 -14.65 -27.06
#